data_AF-A0A2I0NET9-F1
#
_entry.id   AF-A0A2I0NET9-F1
#
_cell.length_a   1.000
_cell.length_b   1.000
_cell.length_c   1.000
_cell.angle_alpha   90.00
_cell.angle_beta   90.00
_cell.angle_gamma   90.00
#
_symmetry.space_group_name_H-M   'P 1'
#
loop_
_entity.id
_entity.type
_entity.pdbx_description
1 polymer ?
#
loop_
_entity_poly.entity_id
_entity_poly.type
_entity_poly.pdbx_seq_one_letter_code
_entity_poly.pdbx_strand_id
1 'polypeptide(L)'
;MRTLVKDREKVLVKELPQFVDFPDLLEIQFDSYNKFLQKALGMEERNPEEGLENVLQTSFPIESQNGKVILDYVGYEVEDPVFDEDECVEKGLTYEYTIKAKFKVILTETREIREKMMFLCKIPAMTMRGTFIFNGVERTIVNQIYRTPGVVFGYNDVLDLFNAKIIPSKGSWLEFEIDEKKEIMYVRIDRKKRILLSTFLKSLGFNYEEEIIQLFYRSKEIALKSDEFAELLNKDDVEIVLAENIFSTEEDFILEAGYILSLVDVEKLQSMGIETISIIAPEDLAKSRVILSTIEKDDTVNAEEAAERVFSVIRPGNPIPSAEMAMQEIKSLFYDPKKYDLGEVGRYKLSLKLYNRKDDGDIRHLKLEDIVETIKFLLAIFREEKPVDDPDHLGNRRVRSVGELLANQIKLGFARMERTVKERMNTAEDDGLNPNRLISIKYVTGAVKEFFGTNPLSQFMEQINPLSELTHKRRISALGKGGLTRERAGFEVRDVHYTHYGRLCPIETPEGQNIGLILSLGVYTKVNDKGFLVTPFRKIIDQKVTDEIEYLTAIEEDLYHVAQVDTKVDKNGKIQGPLVVCRYLDDIVMVEPEKVTFMDVSPKQIFSVSTALIPFLEHDDANRALMGSNMQRQGVPLLLSEPPLVGTGMEELVAKHSRVCVSAFNDGVVKRVDNSEVVVSEAGGLERVYKLSKFRKTNQNTCYLQRPVAKQGQEVKKGDLLSDGPCVSDGELALGKNVMVAFMPWEGYNFEDAIILSERLVKEDVFTSITIKEFEIEARDTKQGAEVITRDIPHLSEDATRYLDDEGVIVPGTWVKPGDILVGRITPKTQKEVTPEYKLLYSIFGEKARDVKDTSLRVPYGVEGVVIKTQIYDRKDYQELPPGVEKIVKIYIGRKRKVKIGDKLAGRHGNKGIASVVMPEEDMPFLEDGSPVDVVLNPLGVPSRMNIGQILEILLGWAADRLNIRIATPVFEGLKVGDVQDLLEKAGLPREGKVTLFDGRTGAPFGDKVTVGQMYMLKLNHMVDDKLHARSTGPYSLITQQPLGGKSQFGGQRVGEMEVWALETYGAAYCLQEMLTVKSDDIDGRAKIYESIIDGHCSLQPDIPESFNVIVQELRGLAVDLQIHTNKERIPFKEKQVNKNVLI
;
A
#
# COMPACT_ATOMS: atom_id res chain seq x y z
N MET A 1 25.66 28.21 -23.51
CA MET A 1 26.39 27.53 -22.41
C MET A 1 25.92 26.07 -22.26
N ARG A 2 26.03 25.25 -23.31
CA ARG A 2 25.63 23.82 -23.30
C ARG A 2 26.85 22.89 -23.39
N THR A 3 28.03 23.43 -23.13
CA THR A 3 29.30 22.88 -23.65
C THR A 3 30.27 22.38 -22.59
N LEU A 4 29.95 22.46 -21.28
CA LEU A 4 30.93 22.17 -20.22
C LEU A 4 30.57 21.01 -19.27
N VAL A 5 29.41 20.36 -19.40
CA VAL A 5 29.12 19.10 -18.67
C VAL A 5 29.35 17.90 -19.60
N LYS A 6 30.42 17.94 -20.40
CA LYS A 6 30.81 16.82 -21.27
C LYS A 6 31.77 15.88 -20.51
N ASP A 7 31.39 14.60 -20.49
CA ASP A 7 32.25 13.43 -20.27
C ASP A 7 33.07 13.44 -18.97
N ARG A 8 32.41 13.54 -17.80
CA ARG A 8 33.04 13.12 -16.53
C ARG A 8 33.14 11.60 -16.50
N GLU A 9 34.36 11.07 -16.47
CA GLU A 9 34.62 9.64 -16.34
C GLU A 9 34.05 9.14 -15.01
N LYS A 10 33.24 8.08 -15.08
CA LYS A 10 32.67 7.44 -13.89
C LYS A 10 33.71 6.47 -13.35
N VAL A 11 34.26 6.78 -12.19
CA VAL A 11 35.23 5.94 -11.49
C VAL A 11 34.47 5.15 -10.42
N LEU A 12 34.28 3.87 -10.69
CA LEU A 12 33.85 2.90 -9.67
C LEU A 12 35.06 2.57 -8.79
N VAL A 13 34.95 2.85 -7.49
CA VAL A 13 36.13 2.84 -6.60
C VAL A 13 36.38 1.46 -6.00
N LYS A 14 35.31 0.68 -5.78
CA LYS A 14 35.39 -0.71 -5.31
C LYS A 14 34.05 -1.39 -5.53
N GLU A 15 34.08 -2.59 -6.08
CA GLU A 15 32.92 -3.49 -6.06
C GLU A 15 33.42 -4.87 -5.64
N LEU A 16 32.70 -5.52 -4.73
CA LEU A 16 32.73 -6.97 -4.70
C LEU A 16 32.21 -7.48 -6.06
N PRO A 17 32.64 -8.65 -6.55
CA PRO A 17 32.13 -9.16 -7.82
C PRO A 17 30.60 -9.22 -7.76
N GLN A 18 29.91 -8.62 -8.74
CA GLN A 18 28.48 -8.79 -8.84
C GLN A 18 28.18 -10.22 -9.30
N PHE A 19 27.77 -11.08 -8.37
CA PHE A 19 27.51 -12.50 -8.64
C PHE A 19 26.15 -12.75 -9.29
N VAL A 20 25.20 -11.82 -9.12
CA VAL A 20 23.82 -11.92 -9.61
C VAL A 20 23.42 -10.62 -10.28
N ASP A 21 22.88 -10.72 -11.49
CA ASP A 21 22.28 -9.58 -12.17
C ASP A 21 21.03 -9.10 -11.42
N PHE A 22 20.81 -7.79 -11.39
CA PHE A 22 19.60 -7.24 -10.78
C PHE A 22 18.34 -7.78 -11.47
N PRO A 23 17.33 -8.25 -10.71
CA PRO A 23 16.05 -8.62 -11.31
C PRO A 23 15.37 -7.38 -11.91
N ASP A 24 14.44 -7.59 -12.86
CA ASP A 24 13.57 -6.49 -13.29
C ASP A 24 12.76 -6.03 -12.06
N LEU A 25 12.91 -4.76 -11.69
CA LEU A 25 12.31 -4.22 -10.49
C LEU A 25 10.76 -4.15 -10.60
N LEU A 26 10.19 -4.38 -11.78
CA LEU A 26 8.74 -4.46 -12.01
C LEU A 26 8.24 -5.88 -12.30
N GLU A 27 9.11 -6.89 -12.27
CA GLU A 27 8.80 -8.31 -12.56
C GLU A 27 7.53 -8.78 -11.83
N ILE A 28 7.42 -8.52 -10.53
CA ILE A 28 6.29 -8.94 -9.67
C ILE A 28 4.93 -8.45 -10.20
N GLN A 29 4.86 -7.23 -10.73
CA GLN A 29 3.63 -6.65 -11.25
C GLN A 29 3.26 -7.29 -12.59
N PHE A 30 4.23 -7.38 -13.52
CA PHE A 30 4.02 -7.93 -14.84
C PHE A 30 3.72 -9.43 -14.80
N ASP A 31 4.53 -10.21 -14.09
CA ASP A 31 4.37 -11.66 -14.01
C ASP A 31 3.03 -12.03 -13.39
N SER A 32 2.63 -11.33 -12.33
CA SER A 32 1.33 -11.56 -11.70
C SER A 32 0.16 -11.29 -12.65
N TYR A 33 0.22 -10.19 -13.40
CA TYR A 33 -0.88 -9.80 -14.29
C TYR A 33 -0.89 -10.63 -15.59
N ASN A 34 0.28 -11.02 -16.10
CA ASN A 34 0.44 -11.93 -17.22
C ASN A 34 -0.06 -13.35 -16.87
N LYS A 35 0.30 -13.88 -15.69
CA LYS A 35 -0.26 -15.15 -15.17
C LYS A 35 -1.78 -15.07 -14.98
N PHE A 36 -2.31 -13.90 -14.62
CA PHE A 36 -3.75 -13.72 -14.50
C PHE A 36 -4.50 -13.78 -15.85
N LEU A 37 -4.03 -13.08 -16.87
CA LEU A 37 -4.70 -13.03 -18.18
C LEU A 37 -4.31 -14.17 -19.14
N GLN A 38 -3.13 -14.77 -18.98
CA GLN A 38 -2.56 -15.79 -19.88
C GLN A 38 -2.71 -15.43 -21.37
N LYS A 39 -2.50 -14.14 -21.71
CA LYS A 39 -2.78 -13.58 -23.04
C LYS A 39 -1.95 -14.24 -24.15
N ALA A 40 -0.71 -14.63 -23.84
CA ALA A 40 0.22 -15.22 -24.81
C ALA A 40 -0.15 -16.65 -25.25
N LEU A 41 -1.01 -17.33 -24.50
CA LEU A 41 -1.39 -18.73 -24.73
C LEU A 41 -2.71 -18.81 -25.51
N GLY A 42 -2.81 -19.81 -26.40
CA GLY A 42 -4.06 -20.17 -27.08
C GLY A 42 -5.10 -20.70 -26.09
N MET A 43 -6.39 -20.74 -26.48
CA MET A 43 -7.49 -21.16 -25.58
C MET A 43 -7.25 -22.51 -24.90
N GLU A 44 -6.69 -23.49 -25.61
CA GLU A 44 -6.48 -24.86 -25.13
C GLU A 44 -5.16 -25.05 -24.38
N GLU A 45 -4.23 -24.09 -24.48
CA GLU A 45 -2.90 -24.15 -23.87
C GLU A 45 -2.85 -23.45 -22.51
N ARG A 46 -3.96 -22.83 -22.06
CA ARG A 46 -4.02 -22.12 -20.79
C ARG A 46 -4.05 -23.08 -19.61
N ASN A 47 -3.31 -22.71 -18.57
CA ASN A 47 -3.29 -23.46 -17.33
C ASN A 47 -4.63 -23.27 -16.58
N PRO A 48 -5.42 -24.34 -16.36
CA PRO A 48 -6.71 -24.26 -15.68
C PRO A 48 -6.59 -23.91 -14.19
N GLU A 49 -5.41 -24.05 -13.60
CA GLU A 49 -5.19 -23.75 -12.19
C GLU A 49 -4.83 -22.28 -11.93
N GLU A 50 -4.60 -21.46 -12.96
CA GLU A 50 -4.12 -20.09 -12.80
C GLU A 50 -5.10 -19.01 -13.31
N GLY A 51 -5.07 -17.86 -12.64
CA GLY A 51 -5.61 -16.60 -13.18
C GLY A 51 -7.13 -16.57 -13.40
N LEU A 52 -7.55 -15.94 -14.51
CA LEU A 52 -8.95 -15.84 -14.91
C LEU A 52 -9.53 -17.20 -15.31
N GLU A 53 -8.71 -18.06 -15.90
CA GLU A 53 -9.09 -19.42 -16.29
C GLU A 53 -9.54 -20.23 -15.07
N ASN A 54 -8.75 -20.23 -13.98
CA ASN A 54 -9.14 -20.86 -12.71
C ASN A 54 -10.49 -20.34 -12.19
N VAL A 55 -10.72 -19.03 -12.26
CA VAL A 55 -11.98 -18.44 -11.78
C VAL A 55 -13.17 -18.91 -12.62
N LEU A 56 -13.00 -19.05 -13.94
CA LEU A 56 -14.05 -19.55 -14.83
C LEU A 56 -14.28 -21.05 -14.63
N GLN A 57 -13.23 -21.86 -14.61
CA GLN A 57 -13.29 -23.30 -14.37
C GLN A 57 -13.86 -23.66 -12.98
N THR A 58 -13.66 -22.81 -11.97
CA THR A 58 -14.24 -23.03 -10.63
C THR A 58 -15.69 -22.53 -10.51
N SER A 59 -16.12 -21.62 -11.39
CA SER A 59 -17.48 -21.07 -11.37
C SER A 59 -18.45 -21.82 -12.28
N PHE A 60 -17.93 -22.54 -13.28
CA PHE A 60 -18.69 -23.34 -14.24
C PHE A 60 -18.24 -24.81 -14.15
N PRO A 61 -19.11 -25.79 -14.44
CA PRO A 61 -20.47 -25.66 -14.97
C PRO A 61 -21.50 -25.21 -13.92
N ILE A 62 -22.51 -24.47 -14.37
CA ILE A 62 -23.68 -24.08 -13.57
C ILE A 62 -24.87 -24.94 -13.99
N GLU A 63 -25.36 -25.73 -13.06
CA GLU A 63 -26.51 -26.63 -13.25
C GLU A 63 -27.78 -26.02 -12.67
N SER A 64 -28.91 -26.20 -13.37
CA SER A 64 -30.24 -25.85 -12.84
C SER A 64 -30.63 -26.77 -11.68
N GLN A 65 -31.53 -26.31 -10.79
CA GLN A 65 -31.94 -27.12 -9.63
C GLN A 65 -32.58 -28.46 -10.05
N ASN A 66 -33.18 -28.50 -11.24
CA ASN A 66 -33.85 -29.67 -11.78
C ASN A 66 -32.92 -30.52 -12.67
N GLY A 67 -31.65 -30.13 -12.86
CA GLY A 67 -30.68 -30.83 -13.72
C GLY A 67 -30.97 -30.79 -15.23
N LYS A 68 -31.99 -30.04 -15.67
CA LYS A 68 -32.44 -29.97 -17.08
C LYS A 68 -31.50 -29.18 -17.99
N VAL A 69 -30.84 -28.16 -17.43
CA VAL A 69 -30.02 -27.20 -18.18
C VAL A 69 -28.67 -27.09 -17.51
N ILE A 70 -27.61 -27.26 -18.28
CA ILE A 70 -26.23 -27.08 -17.84
C ILE A 70 -25.61 -25.97 -18.68
N LEU A 71 -25.12 -24.91 -18.03
CA LEU A 71 -24.33 -23.87 -18.67
C LEU A 71 -22.86 -24.13 -18.36
N ASP A 72 -22.10 -24.38 -19.41
CA ASP A 72 -20.69 -24.73 -19.31
C ASP A 72 -19.82 -23.71 -20.05
N TYR A 73 -18.57 -23.62 -19.62
CA TYR A 73 -17.57 -22.71 -20.12
C TYR A 73 -16.58 -23.46 -21.04
N VAL A 74 -16.14 -22.82 -22.13
CA VAL A 74 -15.23 -23.44 -23.11
C VAL A 74 -13.88 -22.74 -23.20
N GLY A 75 -13.85 -21.41 -23.28
CA GLY A 75 -12.62 -20.64 -23.54
C GLY A 75 -12.88 -19.13 -23.58
N TYR A 76 -11.84 -18.29 -23.46
CA TYR A 76 -11.94 -16.83 -23.63
C TYR A 76 -10.90 -16.24 -24.59
N GLU A 77 -11.23 -15.11 -25.23
CA GLU A 77 -10.32 -14.27 -25.99
C GLU A 77 -10.17 -12.91 -25.31
N VAL A 78 -8.96 -12.35 -25.43
CA VAL A 78 -8.61 -11.03 -24.91
C VAL A 78 -8.28 -10.15 -26.11
N GLU A 79 -9.14 -9.18 -26.40
CA GLU A 79 -8.91 -8.19 -27.45
C GLU A 79 -8.16 -6.98 -26.89
N ASP A 80 -7.24 -6.44 -27.70
CA ASP A 80 -6.44 -5.28 -27.36
C ASP A 80 -7.29 -4.00 -27.21
N PRO A 81 -6.81 -3.01 -26.42
CA PRO A 81 -7.54 -1.77 -26.21
C PRO A 81 -7.70 -0.99 -27.51
N VAL A 82 -8.85 -0.33 -27.67
CA VAL A 82 -9.17 0.45 -28.87
C VAL A 82 -8.38 1.75 -28.94
N PHE A 83 -8.04 2.33 -27.78
CA PHE A 83 -7.35 3.60 -27.65
C PHE A 83 -5.96 3.41 -27.02
N ASP A 84 -5.02 4.25 -27.44
CA ASP A 84 -3.67 4.31 -26.85
C ASP A 84 -3.70 4.92 -25.43
N GLU A 85 -2.63 4.67 -24.65
CA GLU A 85 -2.48 5.15 -23.28
C GLU A 85 -2.67 6.68 -23.15
N ASP A 86 -2.00 7.47 -24.00
CA ASP A 86 -2.08 8.93 -23.96
C ASP A 86 -3.48 9.43 -24.36
N GLU A 87 -4.15 8.78 -25.30
CA GLU A 87 -5.52 9.12 -25.66
C GLU A 87 -6.50 8.87 -24.51
N CYS A 88 -6.31 7.76 -23.78
CA CYS A 88 -7.12 7.46 -22.61
C CYS A 88 -6.97 8.53 -21.51
N VAL A 89 -5.73 8.97 -21.23
CA VAL A 89 -5.46 10.03 -20.25
C VAL A 89 -6.10 11.34 -20.68
N GLU A 90 -5.91 11.74 -21.94
CA GLU A 90 -6.47 13.00 -22.45
C GLU A 90 -8.00 13.00 -22.40
N LYS A 91 -8.63 11.94 -22.91
CA LYS A 91 -10.08 11.83 -23.05
C LYS A 91 -10.80 11.44 -21.74
N GLY A 92 -10.07 11.11 -20.68
CA GLY A 92 -10.71 10.66 -19.43
C GLY A 92 -11.19 9.20 -19.46
N LEU A 93 -10.70 8.38 -20.39
CA LEU A 93 -11.13 7.00 -20.59
C LEU A 93 -10.30 6.00 -19.76
N THR A 94 -10.80 4.79 -19.66
CA THR A 94 -10.05 3.66 -19.10
C THR A 94 -9.33 2.93 -20.21
N TYR A 95 -8.04 2.64 -20.03
CA TYR A 95 -7.27 1.78 -20.92
C TYR A 95 -7.58 0.32 -20.56
N GLU A 96 -8.36 -0.38 -21.39
CA GLU A 96 -8.97 -1.67 -21.02
C GLU A 96 -8.96 -2.69 -22.16
N TYR A 97 -8.66 -3.94 -21.81
CA TYR A 97 -8.85 -5.11 -22.67
C TYR A 97 -10.33 -5.49 -22.72
N THR A 98 -10.79 -5.97 -23.86
CA THR A 98 -12.14 -6.51 -24.03
C THR A 98 -12.09 -8.03 -23.97
N ILE A 99 -12.77 -8.62 -22.98
CA ILE A 99 -12.77 -10.09 -22.80
C ILE A 99 -14.06 -10.67 -23.37
N LYS A 100 -13.91 -11.63 -24.28
CA LYS A 100 -15.01 -12.40 -24.86
C LYS A 100 -14.87 -13.86 -24.44
N ALA A 101 -15.91 -14.45 -23.88
CA ALA A 101 -15.92 -15.85 -23.45
C ALA A 101 -16.92 -16.66 -24.27
N LYS A 102 -16.55 -17.90 -24.58
CA LYS A 102 -17.38 -18.88 -25.26
C LYS A 102 -18.05 -19.77 -24.22
N PHE A 103 -19.37 -19.78 -24.23
CA PHE A 103 -20.20 -20.61 -23.36
C PHE A 103 -21.05 -21.55 -24.18
N LYS A 104 -21.33 -22.74 -23.63
CA LYS A 104 -22.26 -23.70 -24.22
C LYS A 104 -23.38 -24.02 -23.23
N VAL A 105 -24.61 -24.06 -23.72
CA VAL A 105 -25.77 -24.53 -22.97
C VAL A 105 -26.10 -25.94 -23.45
N ILE A 106 -26.20 -26.88 -22.52
CA ILE A 106 -26.54 -28.28 -22.76
C ILE A 106 -27.92 -28.53 -22.14
N LEU A 107 -28.89 -28.90 -22.98
CA LEU A 107 -30.20 -29.37 -22.54
C LEU A 107 -30.10 -30.88 -22.34
N THR A 108 -30.22 -31.37 -21.11
CA THR A 108 -30.03 -32.80 -20.80
C THR A 108 -31.15 -33.68 -21.37
N GLU A 109 -32.36 -33.13 -21.53
CA GLU A 109 -33.52 -33.86 -22.10
C GLU A 109 -33.41 -34.05 -23.62
N THR A 110 -32.97 -33.02 -24.37
CA THR A 110 -32.89 -33.07 -25.85
C THR A 110 -31.48 -33.38 -26.38
N ARG A 111 -30.46 -33.33 -25.51
CA ARG A 111 -29.02 -33.36 -25.84
C ARG A 111 -28.59 -32.27 -26.83
N GLU A 112 -29.37 -31.20 -26.95
CA GLU A 112 -29.01 -30.07 -27.80
C GLU A 112 -27.90 -29.24 -27.12
N ILE A 113 -26.83 -28.96 -27.87
CA ILE A 113 -25.71 -28.14 -27.43
C ILE A 113 -25.75 -26.83 -28.21
N ARG A 114 -25.89 -25.71 -27.51
CA ARG A 114 -25.89 -24.37 -28.10
C ARG A 114 -24.67 -23.60 -27.62
N GLU A 115 -23.71 -23.37 -28.53
CA GLU A 115 -22.50 -22.62 -28.23
C GLU A 115 -22.57 -21.19 -28.75
N LYS A 116 -22.09 -20.23 -27.96
CA LYS A 116 -21.98 -18.83 -28.41
C LYS A 116 -20.83 -18.12 -27.74
N MET A 117 -20.12 -17.30 -28.52
CA MET A 117 -19.14 -16.35 -28.01
C MET A 117 -19.82 -15.05 -27.64
N MET A 118 -19.55 -14.56 -26.43
CA MET A 118 -20.17 -13.35 -25.90
C MET A 118 -19.18 -12.49 -25.15
N PHE A 119 -19.42 -11.17 -25.18
CA PHE A 119 -18.70 -10.24 -24.35
C PHE A 119 -18.96 -10.53 -22.86
N LEU A 120 -17.89 -10.65 -22.09
CA LEU A 120 -17.95 -10.96 -20.65
C LEU A 120 -17.76 -9.69 -19.82
N CYS A 121 -16.60 -9.05 -19.95
CA CYS A 121 -16.27 -7.82 -19.24
C CYS A 121 -15.12 -7.09 -19.94
N LYS A 122 -14.90 -5.85 -19.54
CA LYS A 122 -13.66 -5.12 -19.85
C LYS A 122 -12.80 -5.06 -18.60
N ILE A 123 -11.51 -5.30 -18.76
CA ILE A 123 -10.54 -5.27 -17.66
C ILE A 123 -9.48 -4.21 -17.97
N PRO A 124 -9.20 -3.27 -17.06
CA PRO A 124 -8.13 -2.29 -17.25
C PRO A 124 -6.80 -2.98 -17.56
N ALA A 125 -6.19 -2.59 -18.68
CA ALA A 125 -4.93 -3.11 -19.19
C ALA A 125 -3.74 -2.49 -18.44
N MET A 126 -2.71 -3.30 -18.21
CA MET A 126 -1.47 -2.83 -17.59
C MET A 126 -0.58 -2.16 -18.64
N THR A 127 -0.12 -0.95 -18.36
CA THR A 127 0.82 -0.21 -19.22
C THR A 127 2.21 -0.83 -19.20
N MET A 128 3.06 -0.44 -20.15
CA MET A 128 4.47 -0.86 -20.18
C MET A 128 5.28 -0.43 -18.95
N ARG A 129 4.75 0.48 -18.13
CA ARG A 129 5.36 0.94 -16.87
C ARG A 129 4.80 0.24 -15.63
N GLY A 130 3.88 -0.72 -15.76
CA GLY A 130 3.26 -1.42 -14.63
C GLY A 130 2.20 -0.59 -13.91
N THR A 131 1.46 0.24 -14.65
CA THR A 131 0.38 1.09 -14.13
C THR A 131 -0.94 0.77 -14.83
N PHE A 132 -2.05 1.30 -14.31
CA PHE A 132 -3.36 1.18 -14.92
C PHE A 132 -3.95 2.57 -15.15
N ILE A 133 -4.53 2.83 -16.32
CA ILE A 133 -5.26 4.08 -16.59
C ILE A 133 -6.74 3.81 -16.39
N PHE A 134 -7.32 4.44 -15.37
CA PHE A 134 -8.74 4.29 -15.03
C PHE A 134 -9.39 5.66 -14.92
N ASN A 135 -10.41 5.91 -15.74
CA ASN A 135 -11.06 7.22 -15.90
C ASN A 135 -10.05 8.37 -16.17
N GLY A 136 -9.08 8.13 -17.06
CA GLY A 136 -8.04 9.08 -17.44
C GLY A 136 -6.95 9.32 -16.39
N VAL A 137 -7.00 8.65 -15.24
CA VAL A 137 -6.02 8.81 -14.17
C VAL A 137 -5.18 7.56 -14.03
N GLU A 138 -3.86 7.74 -13.93
CA GLU A 138 -2.94 6.64 -13.69
C GLU A 138 -2.97 6.19 -12.22
N ARG A 139 -3.14 4.87 -12.04
CA ARG A 139 -3.24 4.17 -10.75
C ARG A 139 -2.22 3.05 -10.68
N THR A 140 -1.89 2.66 -9.46
CA THR A 140 -1.11 1.47 -9.16
C THR A 140 -1.85 0.60 -8.16
N ILE A 141 -1.62 -0.71 -8.25
CA ILE A 141 -2.18 -1.66 -7.31
C ILE A 141 -1.05 -2.14 -6.41
N VAL A 142 -1.17 -1.78 -5.14
CA VAL A 142 -0.20 -2.12 -4.10
C VAL A 142 -0.37 -3.59 -3.73
N ASN A 143 0.73 -4.32 -3.64
CA ASN A 143 0.73 -5.73 -3.23
C ASN A 143 0.30 -5.84 -1.76
N GLN A 144 -0.46 -6.87 -1.42
CA GLN A 144 -0.97 -7.06 -0.06
C GLN A 144 -0.21 -8.19 0.65
N ILE A 145 0.31 -7.95 1.85
CA ILE A 145 0.79 -9.01 2.73
C ILE A 145 -0.32 -9.40 3.72
N TYR A 146 -0.61 -10.68 3.83
CA TYR A 146 -1.67 -11.19 4.70
C TYR A 146 -1.27 -12.53 5.31
N ARG A 147 -1.99 -12.96 6.36
CA ARG A 147 -1.75 -14.25 7.01
C ARG A 147 -2.11 -15.41 6.09
N THR A 148 -1.20 -16.35 5.94
CA THR A 148 -1.36 -17.49 5.06
C THR A 148 -2.42 -18.47 5.61
N PRO A 149 -3.28 -19.07 4.75
CA PRO A 149 -4.08 -20.23 5.12
C PRO A 149 -3.21 -21.38 5.65
N GLY A 150 -3.79 -22.26 6.46
CA GLY A 150 -3.13 -23.40 7.08
C GLY A 150 -3.29 -23.40 8.60
N VAL A 151 -2.42 -24.13 9.29
CA VAL A 151 -2.41 -24.23 10.76
C VAL A 151 -1.47 -23.19 11.37
N VAL A 152 -1.86 -22.63 12.52
CA VAL A 152 -1.05 -21.71 13.34
C VAL A 152 -1.25 -22.06 14.80
N PHE A 153 -0.15 -22.18 15.55
CA PHE A 153 -0.17 -22.42 16.98
C PHE A 153 0.22 -21.15 17.74
N GLY A 154 -0.54 -20.80 18.77
CA GLY A 154 -0.33 -19.59 19.57
C GLY A 154 -0.47 -19.85 21.06
N TYR A 155 0.08 -18.95 21.85
CA TYR A 155 -0.17 -18.85 23.28
C TYR A 155 -0.69 -17.43 23.57
N ASN A 156 -1.63 -17.32 24.52
CA ASN A 156 -2.19 -16.03 24.93
C ASN A 156 -1.91 -15.81 26.41
N ASP A 157 -0.88 -15.03 26.68
CA ASP A 157 -0.38 -14.70 28.03
C ASP A 157 -1.44 -14.07 28.95
N VAL A 158 -2.47 -13.41 28.40
CA VAL A 158 -3.49 -12.72 29.21
C VAL A 158 -4.53 -13.70 29.75
N LEU A 159 -4.81 -14.76 28.98
CA LEU A 159 -5.86 -15.71 29.29
C LEU A 159 -5.32 -17.07 29.73
N ASP A 160 -4.00 -17.27 29.72
CA ASP A 160 -3.33 -18.55 29.96
C ASP A 160 -3.92 -19.65 29.05
N LEU A 161 -4.01 -19.34 27.75
CA LEU A 161 -4.63 -20.20 26.74
C LEU A 161 -3.65 -20.54 25.62
N PHE A 162 -3.36 -21.84 25.46
CA PHE A 162 -2.76 -22.35 24.24
C PHE A 162 -3.84 -22.49 23.18
N ASN A 163 -3.55 -22.12 21.93
CA ASN A 163 -4.50 -22.29 20.84
C ASN A 163 -3.87 -22.83 19.56
N ALA A 164 -4.67 -23.54 18.78
CA ALA A 164 -4.35 -23.95 17.42
C ALA A 164 -5.47 -23.49 16.50
N LYS A 165 -5.14 -22.80 15.41
CA LYS A 165 -6.11 -22.26 14.46
C LYS A 165 -5.86 -22.84 13.08
N ILE A 166 -6.87 -23.48 12.52
CA ILE A 166 -6.90 -23.92 11.13
C ILE A 166 -7.67 -22.88 10.32
N ILE A 167 -6.94 -22.17 9.46
CA ILE A 167 -7.45 -21.07 8.64
C ILE A 167 -7.60 -21.58 7.20
N PRO A 168 -8.82 -21.77 6.68
CA PRO A 168 -9.01 -22.12 5.28
C PRO A 168 -8.84 -20.93 4.34
N SER A 169 -8.63 -21.21 3.06
CA SER A 169 -8.78 -20.23 1.98
C SER A 169 -10.26 -19.87 1.78
N LYS A 170 -11.13 -20.88 1.85
CA LYS A 170 -12.59 -20.75 1.80
C LYS A 170 -13.22 -21.78 2.76
N GLY A 171 -14.12 -21.36 3.63
CA GLY A 171 -14.81 -22.24 4.58
C GLY A 171 -14.81 -21.69 6.00
N SER A 172 -15.24 -22.53 6.95
CA SER A 172 -15.32 -22.17 8.37
C SER A 172 -13.97 -22.30 9.10
N TRP A 173 -13.68 -21.40 10.03
CA TRP A 173 -12.46 -21.46 10.82
C TRP A 173 -12.62 -22.47 11.95
N LEU A 174 -11.58 -23.27 12.21
CA LEU A 174 -11.56 -24.21 13.33
C LEU A 174 -10.46 -23.80 14.30
N GLU A 175 -10.84 -23.49 15.55
CA GLU A 175 -9.92 -23.06 16.59
C GLU A 175 -10.02 -24.02 17.80
N PHE A 176 -8.88 -24.57 18.22
CA PHE A 176 -8.72 -25.37 19.44
C PHE A 176 -8.09 -24.49 20.51
N GLU A 177 -8.57 -24.56 21.76
CA GLU A 177 -8.05 -23.82 22.90
C GLU A 177 -7.85 -24.76 24.10
N ILE A 178 -6.67 -24.77 24.73
CA ILE A 178 -6.43 -25.42 26.03
C ILE A 178 -6.39 -24.34 27.11
N ASP A 179 -7.25 -24.45 28.11
CA ASP A 179 -7.22 -23.65 29.35
C ASP A 179 -6.17 -24.23 30.29
N GLU A 180 -5.05 -23.53 30.47
CA GLU A 180 -3.90 -24.00 31.26
C GLU A 180 -4.28 -24.28 32.72
N LYS A 181 -5.16 -23.46 33.30
CA LYS A 181 -5.56 -23.59 34.72
C LYS A 181 -6.53 -24.72 34.98
N LYS A 182 -7.38 -25.03 34.00
CA LYS A 182 -8.43 -26.05 34.15
C LYS A 182 -8.08 -27.36 33.48
N GLU A 183 -7.03 -27.37 32.66
CA GLU A 183 -6.67 -28.49 31.79
C GLU A 183 -7.84 -28.99 30.95
N ILE A 184 -8.65 -28.08 30.39
CA ILE A 184 -9.79 -28.44 29.53
C ILE A 184 -9.55 -27.90 28.13
N MET A 185 -9.82 -28.75 27.12
CA MET A 185 -9.76 -28.36 25.72
C MET A 185 -11.14 -27.99 25.16
N TYR A 186 -11.19 -26.85 24.48
CA TYR A 186 -12.36 -26.31 23.80
C TYR A 186 -12.13 -26.22 22.30
N VAL A 187 -13.23 -26.27 21.55
CA VAL A 187 -13.31 -26.01 20.11
C VAL A 187 -14.21 -24.81 19.86
N ARG A 188 -13.82 -23.96 18.92
CA ARG A 188 -14.64 -22.89 18.36
C ARG A 188 -14.69 -23.00 16.84
N ILE A 189 -15.90 -22.90 16.30
CA ILE A 189 -16.15 -22.85 14.85
C ILE A 189 -16.55 -21.40 14.52
N ASP A 190 -15.84 -20.76 13.59
CA ASP A 190 -16.08 -19.36 13.18
C ASP A 190 -16.10 -18.34 14.34
N ARG A 191 -15.26 -18.56 15.38
CA ARG A 191 -15.17 -17.72 16.59
C ARG A 191 -16.50 -17.58 17.34
N LYS A 192 -17.38 -18.59 17.24
CA LYS A 192 -18.62 -18.70 18.02
C LYS A 192 -18.31 -19.16 19.45
N LYS A 193 -19.35 -19.57 20.20
CA LYS A 193 -19.21 -20.04 21.58
C LYS A 193 -18.31 -21.27 21.66
N ARG A 194 -17.66 -21.44 22.81
CA ARG A 194 -16.83 -22.62 23.14
C ARG A 194 -17.69 -23.88 23.21
N ILE A 195 -17.19 -24.95 22.61
CA ILE A 195 -17.72 -26.31 22.68
C ILE A 195 -16.61 -27.18 23.30
N LEU A 196 -16.93 -28.21 24.08
CA LEU A 196 -15.90 -29.14 24.55
C LEU A 196 -15.34 -29.95 23.38
N LEU A 197 -14.06 -30.32 23.43
CA LEU A 197 -13.42 -31.12 22.39
C LEU A 197 -14.12 -32.47 22.20
N SER A 198 -14.43 -33.15 23.30
CA SER A 198 -15.09 -34.46 23.30
C SER A 198 -16.47 -34.40 22.61
N THR A 199 -17.30 -33.40 22.92
CA THR A 199 -18.58 -33.17 22.23
C THR A 199 -18.39 -32.96 20.73
N PHE A 200 -17.34 -32.21 20.34
CA PHE A 200 -17.03 -31.99 18.93
C PHE A 200 -16.58 -33.28 18.23
N LEU A 201 -15.70 -34.08 18.84
CA LEU A 201 -15.25 -35.36 18.29
C LEU A 201 -16.41 -36.37 18.19
N LYS A 202 -17.28 -36.45 19.21
CA LYS A 202 -18.51 -37.25 19.17
C LYS A 202 -19.39 -36.88 17.96
N SER A 203 -19.55 -35.60 17.68
CA SER A 203 -20.31 -35.12 16.50
C SER A 203 -19.70 -35.49 15.13
N LEU A 204 -18.40 -35.79 15.07
CA LEU A 204 -17.71 -36.21 13.84
C LEU A 204 -17.83 -37.72 13.57
N GLY A 205 -18.26 -38.51 14.57
CA GLY A 205 -18.51 -39.95 14.44
C GLY A 205 -17.72 -40.85 15.38
N PHE A 206 -17.06 -40.31 16.41
CA PHE A 206 -16.43 -41.09 17.47
C PHE A 206 -17.44 -41.40 18.56
N ASN A 207 -17.98 -42.62 18.59
CA ASN A 207 -19.15 -42.94 19.41
C ASN A 207 -18.79 -43.33 20.85
N TYR A 208 -17.58 -43.84 21.06
CA TYR A 208 -17.12 -44.32 22.37
C TYR A 208 -15.93 -43.53 22.86
N GLU A 209 -15.86 -43.31 24.18
CA GLU A 209 -14.76 -42.57 24.82
C GLU A 209 -13.42 -43.30 24.67
N GLU A 210 -13.46 -44.62 24.59
CA GLU A 210 -12.34 -45.50 24.22
C GLU A 210 -11.68 -45.07 22.90
N GLU A 211 -12.46 -44.79 21.86
CA GLU A 211 -11.91 -44.34 20.56
C GLU A 211 -11.19 -43.00 20.70
N ILE A 212 -11.71 -42.09 21.53
CA ILE A 212 -11.09 -40.78 21.79
C ILE A 212 -9.79 -40.96 22.59
N ILE A 213 -9.77 -41.84 23.59
CA ILE A 213 -8.61 -42.11 24.43
C ILE A 213 -7.49 -42.75 23.60
N GLN A 214 -7.81 -43.76 22.78
CA GLN A 214 -6.84 -44.44 21.90
C GLN A 214 -6.21 -43.51 20.86
N LEU A 215 -6.87 -42.41 20.48
CA LEU A 215 -6.28 -41.43 19.56
C LEU A 215 -5.14 -40.63 20.18
N PHE A 216 -5.21 -40.31 21.47
CA PHE A 216 -4.31 -39.35 22.13
C PHE A 216 -3.35 -39.98 23.16
N TYR A 217 -3.70 -41.13 23.73
CA TYR A 217 -2.90 -41.85 24.72
C TYR A 217 -2.45 -43.21 24.21
N ARG A 218 -1.26 -43.67 24.64
CA ARG A 218 -0.83 -45.05 24.40
C ARG A 218 -1.48 -45.97 25.42
N SER A 219 -2.04 -47.08 24.95
CA SER A 219 -2.48 -48.17 25.81
C SER A 219 -1.32 -49.10 26.15
N LYS A 220 -1.30 -49.59 27.39
CA LYS A 220 -0.40 -50.62 27.89
C LYS A 220 -1.23 -51.74 28.49
N GLU A 221 -1.13 -52.94 27.90
CA GLU A 221 -1.73 -54.13 28.49
C GLU A 221 -0.90 -54.57 29.71
N ILE A 222 -1.55 -54.69 30.86
CA ILE A 222 -0.93 -55.17 32.09
C ILE A 222 -1.75 -56.33 32.67
N ALA A 223 -1.06 -57.39 33.09
CA ALA A 223 -1.67 -58.48 33.82
C ALA A 223 -1.89 -58.10 35.29
N LEU A 224 -3.10 -58.32 35.80
CA LEU A 224 -3.52 -57.99 37.18
C LEU A 224 -2.70 -58.71 38.26
N LYS A 225 -2.03 -59.81 37.91
CA LYS A 225 -1.16 -60.62 38.80
C LYS A 225 0.34 -60.37 38.60
N SER A 226 0.73 -59.40 37.76
CA SER A 226 2.15 -59.09 37.53
C SER A 226 2.76 -58.28 38.68
N ASP A 227 4.04 -58.51 38.97
CA ASP A 227 4.80 -57.70 39.95
C ASP A 227 4.81 -56.21 39.55
N GLU A 228 4.79 -55.93 38.24
CA GLU A 228 4.75 -54.58 37.67
C GLU A 228 3.44 -53.82 38.01
N PHE A 229 2.30 -54.52 37.99
CA PHE A 229 1.02 -53.93 38.41
C PHE A 229 0.97 -53.63 39.91
N ALA A 230 1.54 -54.54 40.73
CA ALA A 230 1.63 -54.35 42.17
C ALA A 230 2.55 -53.18 42.56
N GLU A 231 3.63 -52.94 41.80
CA GLU A 231 4.48 -51.77 41.98
C GLU A 231 3.78 -50.45 41.59
N LEU A 232 2.99 -50.46 40.52
CA LEU A 232 2.19 -49.30 40.10
C LEU A 232 1.11 -48.96 41.14
N LEU A 233 0.44 -49.97 41.71
CA LEU A 233 -0.58 -49.79 42.75
C LEU A 233 -0.05 -49.20 44.06
N ASN A 234 1.22 -49.49 44.40
CA ASN A 234 1.84 -49.08 45.66
C ASN A 234 2.52 -47.71 45.60
N LYS A 235 2.56 -47.05 44.43
CA LYS A 235 3.01 -45.67 44.30
C LYS A 235 1.82 -44.73 44.49
N ASP A 236 1.79 -44.03 45.61
CA ASP A 236 0.73 -43.06 45.95
C ASP A 236 0.55 -41.93 44.90
N ASP A 237 1.57 -41.67 44.06
CA ASP A 237 1.58 -40.61 43.06
C ASP A 237 1.15 -41.07 41.63
N VAL A 238 0.72 -42.33 41.44
CA VAL A 238 0.40 -42.86 40.11
C VAL A 238 -1.08 -43.26 40.01
N GLU A 239 -1.85 -42.49 39.25
CA GLU A 239 -3.23 -42.83 38.91
C GLU A 239 -3.26 -43.89 37.80
N ILE A 240 -4.02 -44.97 38.02
CA ILE A 240 -4.21 -46.03 37.01
C ILE A 240 -5.58 -45.81 36.35
N VAL A 241 -5.57 -45.48 35.07
CA VAL A 241 -6.78 -45.15 34.29
C VAL A 241 -6.99 -46.21 33.20
N LEU A 242 -8.23 -46.69 33.07
CA LEU A 242 -8.61 -47.65 32.03
C LEU A 242 -8.54 -47.01 30.63
N ALA A 243 -7.96 -47.72 29.67
CA ALA A 243 -7.90 -47.29 28.27
C ALA A 243 -9.09 -47.81 27.43
N GLU A 244 -9.72 -48.91 27.86
CA GLU A 244 -10.79 -49.61 27.13
C GLU A 244 -11.96 -49.94 28.06
N ASN A 245 -13.15 -50.11 27.49
CA ASN A 245 -14.34 -50.49 28.24
C ASN A 245 -14.27 -51.96 28.67
N ILE A 246 -14.63 -52.25 29.92
CA ILE A 246 -14.68 -53.63 30.43
C ILE A 246 -16.13 -54.11 30.50
N PHE A 247 -16.43 -55.19 29.78
CA PHE A 247 -17.75 -55.82 29.69
C PHE A 247 -17.84 -57.12 30.51
N SER A 248 -18.99 -57.38 31.14
CA SER A 248 -19.30 -58.67 31.80
C SER A 248 -20.14 -59.55 30.88
N THR A 249 -20.12 -60.87 31.11
CA THR A 249 -21.07 -61.81 30.47
C THR A 249 -22.47 -61.82 31.10
N GLU A 250 -22.67 -61.21 32.28
CA GLU A 250 -23.97 -61.20 33.00
C GLU A 250 -24.59 -59.80 33.22
N GLU A 251 -23.82 -58.71 33.06
CA GLU A 251 -24.28 -57.31 33.11
C GLU A 251 -23.71 -56.53 31.90
N ASP A 252 -24.53 -55.67 31.27
CA ASP A 252 -24.16 -54.94 30.05
C ASP A 252 -22.99 -53.93 30.24
N PHE A 253 -22.59 -53.58 31.47
CA PHE A 253 -21.56 -52.56 31.73
C PHE A 253 -20.84 -52.70 33.10
N ILE A 254 -19.50 -52.78 33.17
CA ILE A 254 -18.74 -52.81 34.46
C ILE A 254 -17.97 -51.51 34.75
N LEU A 255 -17.06 -51.09 33.86
CA LEU A 255 -16.23 -49.89 34.02
C LEU A 255 -15.95 -49.24 32.65
N GLU A 256 -16.09 -47.93 32.57
CA GLU A 256 -15.90 -47.12 31.34
C GLU A 256 -14.41 -46.83 31.09
N ALA A 257 -14.04 -46.72 29.81
CA ALA A 257 -12.73 -46.18 29.42
C ALA A 257 -12.58 -44.74 29.95
N GLY A 258 -11.44 -44.42 30.56
CA GLY A 258 -11.19 -43.14 31.25
C GLY A 258 -11.48 -43.17 32.75
N TYR A 259 -12.03 -44.26 33.29
CA TYR A 259 -12.26 -44.42 34.73
C TYR A 259 -10.96 -44.67 35.51
N ILE A 260 -10.81 -44.00 36.67
CA ILE A 260 -9.69 -44.19 37.59
C ILE A 260 -9.95 -45.43 38.45
N LEU A 261 -9.09 -46.43 38.36
CA LEU A 261 -9.25 -47.68 39.12
C LEU A 261 -8.96 -47.48 40.61
N SER A 262 -9.95 -47.80 41.46
CA SER A 262 -9.73 -47.93 42.90
C SER A 262 -9.29 -49.35 43.30
N LEU A 263 -8.75 -49.50 44.51
CA LEU A 263 -8.41 -50.82 45.08
C LEU A 263 -9.60 -51.78 45.08
N VAL A 264 -10.82 -51.26 45.30
CA VAL A 264 -12.06 -52.04 45.33
C VAL A 264 -12.43 -52.54 43.93
N ASP A 265 -12.19 -51.73 42.90
CA ASP A 265 -12.48 -52.09 41.52
C ASP A 265 -11.53 -53.19 41.02
N VAL A 266 -10.27 -53.14 41.43
CA VAL A 266 -9.28 -54.18 41.11
C VAL A 266 -9.67 -55.53 41.72
N GLU A 267 -10.13 -55.56 42.99
CA GLU A 267 -10.64 -56.78 43.63
C GLU A 267 -11.89 -57.33 42.91
N LYS A 268 -12.79 -56.43 42.47
CA LYS A 268 -13.99 -56.79 41.70
C LYS A 268 -13.62 -57.44 40.36
N LEU A 269 -12.68 -56.84 39.61
CA LEU A 269 -12.19 -57.36 38.32
C LEU A 269 -11.51 -58.73 38.48
N GLN A 270 -10.72 -58.92 39.55
CA GLN A 270 -10.11 -60.21 39.87
C GLN A 270 -11.15 -61.28 40.23
N SER A 271 -12.22 -60.92 40.96
CA SER A 271 -13.30 -61.86 41.31
C SER A 271 -14.10 -62.33 40.09
N MET A 272 -14.14 -61.52 39.03
CA MET A 272 -14.80 -61.79 37.75
C MET A 272 -13.93 -62.59 36.76
N GLY A 273 -12.68 -62.90 37.11
CA GLY A 273 -11.79 -63.73 36.31
C GLY A 273 -11.09 -63.02 35.15
N ILE A 274 -11.02 -61.68 35.16
CA ILE A 274 -10.27 -60.90 34.17
C ILE A 274 -8.78 -60.98 34.52
N GLU A 275 -7.93 -61.38 33.56
CA GLU A 275 -6.49 -61.59 33.79
C GLU A 275 -5.62 -60.41 33.33
N THR A 276 -6.06 -59.70 32.29
CA THR A 276 -5.35 -58.57 31.65
C THR A 276 -6.27 -57.39 31.49
N ILE A 277 -5.76 -56.18 31.74
CA ILE A 277 -6.46 -54.91 31.51
C ILE A 277 -5.59 -53.98 30.66
N SER A 278 -6.24 -53.19 29.81
CA SER A 278 -5.61 -52.14 29.02
C SER A 278 -5.67 -50.83 29.82
N ILE A 279 -4.52 -50.32 30.26
CA ILE A 279 -4.42 -49.05 30.98
C ILE A 279 -3.76 -47.98 30.12
N ILE A 280 -4.06 -46.71 30.40
CA ILE A 280 -3.32 -45.59 29.81
C ILE A 280 -1.88 -45.63 30.34
N ALA A 281 -0.90 -45.48 29.45
CA ALA A 281 0.50 -45.43 29.83
C ALA A 281 0.74 -44.34 30.90
N PRO A 282 1.28 -44.69 32.10
CA PRO A 282 1.48 -43.73 33.19
C PRO A 282 2.36 -42.53 32.81
N GLU A 283 3.28 -42.72 31.85
CA GLU A 283 4.17 -41.68 31.32
C GLU A 283 3.40 -40.60 30.55
N ASP A 284 2.36 -40.97 29.80
CA ASP A 284 1.53 -40.02 29.05
C ASP A 284 0.56 -39.28 29.99
N LEU A 285 0.03 -39.99 30.98
CA LEU A 285 -0.87 -39.44 31.99
C LEU A 285 -0.18 -38.40 32.88
N ALA A 286 1.08 -38.67 33.28
CA ALA A 286 1.88 -37.74 34.07
C ALA A 286 2.23 -36.44 33.32
N LYS A 287 2.21 -36.46 31.98
CA LYS A 287 2.52 -35.30 31.14
C LYS A 287 1.33 -34.42 30.82
N SER A 288 0.12 -34.97 30.71
CA SER A 288 -1.08 -34.18 30.38
C SER A 288 -2.36 -34.96 30.66
N ARG A 289 -3.23 -34.44 31.53
CA ARG A 289 -4.56 -34.98 31.83
C ARG A 289 -5.70 -34.31 31.02
N VAL A 290 -5.34 -33.41 30.10
CA VAL A 290 -6.25 -32.46 29.43
C VAL A 290 -7.45 -33.14 28.76
N ILE A 291 -7.22 -34.24 28.04
CA ILE A 291 -8.30 -34.94 27.31
C ILE A 291 -9.25 -35.63 28.29
N LEU A 292 -8.75 -36.19 29.39
CA LEU A 292 -9.58 -36.87 30.40
C LEU A 292 -10.45 -35.87 31.16
N SER A 293 -9.86 -34.76 31.62
CA SER A 293 -10.62 -33.68 32.27
C SER A 293 -11.66 -33.02 31.34
N THR A 294 -11.45 -33.11 30.02
CA THR A 294 -12.46 -32.66 29.05
C THR A 294 -13.61 -33.65 28.93
N ILE A 295 -13.32 -34.96 28.90
CA ILE A 295 -14.34 -36.04 28.87
C ILE A 295 -15.19 -36.03 30.15
N GLU A 296 -14.56 -35.91 31.33
CA GLU A 296 -15.24 -35.85 32.63
C GLU A 296 -16.28 -34.70 32.74
N LYS A 297 -16.10 -33.65 31.94
CA LYS A 297 -16.97 -32.47 31.91
C LYS A 297 -18.02 -32.51 30.81
N ASP A 298 -17.97 -33.51 29.93
CA ASP A 298 -18.86 -33.60 28.78
C ASP A 298 -20.20 -34.23 29.18
N ASP A 299 -21.26 -33.42 29.18
CA ASP A 299 -22.60 -33.90 29.50
C ASP A 299 -23.23 -34.76 28.37
N THR A 300 -22.58 -34.87 27.19
CA THR A 300 -23.16 -35.57 26.03
C THR A 300 -22.84 -37.06 26.00
N VAL A 301 -23.87 -37.89 25.86
CA VAL A 301 -23.72 -39.35 25.94
C VAL A 301 -23.50 -39.96 24.56
N ASN A 302 -24.25 -39.52 23.55
CA ASN A 302 -24.20 -40.09 22.20
C ASN A 302 -23.86 -39.04 21.13
N ALA A 303 -23.48 -39.53 19.94
CA ALA A 303 -23.10 -38.66 18.82
C ALA A 303 -24.25 -37.77 18.33
N GLU A 304 -25.52 -38.20 18.49
CA GLU A 304 -26.71 -37.44 18.09
C GLU A 304 -26.89 -36.19 18.95
N GLU A 305 -26.89 -36.33 20.27
CA GLU A 305 -26.98 -35.24 21.24
C GLU A 305 -25.80 -34.27 21.09
N ALA A 306 -24.60 -34.81 20.86
CA ALA A 306 -23.41 -34.02 20.56
C ALA A 306 -23.58 -33.19 19.27
N ALA A 307 -24.13 -33.78 18.20
CA ALA A 307 -24.40 -33.09 16.94
C ALA A 307 -25.46 -31.98 17.09
N GLU A 308 -26.53 -32.23 17.85
CA GLU A 308 -27.55 -31.21 18.16
C GLU A 308 -26.95 -30.05 18.95
N ARG A 309 -26.10 -30.36 19.93
CA ARG A 309 -25.41 -29.35 20.75
C ARG A 309 -24.50 -28.48 19.90
N VAL A 310 -23.65 -29.09 19.06
CA VAL A 310 -22.76 -28.38 18.13
C VAL A 310 -23.58 -27.54 17.14
N PHE A 311 -24.66 -28.10 16.58
CA PHE A 311 -25.54 -27.38 15.65
C PHE A 311 -26.18 -26.14 16.29
N SER A 312 -26.68 -26.27 17.52
CA SER A 312 -27.29 -25.15 18.26
C SER A 312 -26.32 -23.98 18.47
N VAL A 313 -25.02 -24.27 18.58
CA VAL A 313 -23.96 -23.27 18.70
C VAL A 313 -23.63 -22.64 17.34
N ILE A 314 -23.60 -23.44 16.28
CA ILE A 314 -23.33 -22.94 14.92
C ILE A 314 -24.49 -22.06 14.43
N ARG A 315 -25.74 -22.44 14.68
CA ARG A 315 -26.94 -21.76 14.17
C ARG A 315 -27.93 -21.44 15.30
N PRO A 316 -27.67 -20.42 16.13
CA PRO A 316 -28.55 -20.08 17.24
C PRO A 316 -29.94 -19.64 16.74
N GLY A 317 -30.99 -20.22 17.32
CA GLY A 317 -32.39 -19.86 17.04
C GLY A 317 -33.03 -20.53 15.82
N ASN A 318 -32.30 -21.35 15.06
CA ASN A 318 -32.91 -22.23 14.08
C ASN A 318 -33.43 -23.50 14.77
N PRO A 319 -34.59 -24.05 14.36
CA PRO A 319 -35.02 -25.36 14.83
C PRO A 319 -33.93 -26.38 14.50
N ILE A 320 -33.60 -27.21 15.48
CA ILE A 320 -32.62 -28.28 15.31
C ILE A 320 -33.22 -29.24 14.27
N PRO A 321 -32.54 -29.49 13.13
CA PRO A 321 -32.98 -30.52 12.19
C PRO A 321 -32.86 -31.90 12.87
N SER A 322 -33.32 -32.98 12.24
CA SER A 322 -33.05 -34.33 12.80
C SER A 322 -31.55 -34.53 13.07
N ALA A 323 -31.21 -35.34 14.07
CA ALA A 323 -29.81 -35.57 14.47
C ALA A 323 -28.91 -35.99 13.28
N GLU A 324 -29.42 -36.81 12.37
CA GLU A 324 -28.74 -37.21 11.13
C GLU A 324 -28.42 -36.01 10.23
N MET A 325 -29.37 -35.08 10.04
CA MET A 325 -29.15 -33.87 9.24
C MET A 325 -28.16 -32.92 9.92
N ALA A 326 -28.20 -32.81 11.25
CA ALA A 326 -27.23 -32.02 12.00
C ALA A 326 -25.80 -32.55 11.82
N MET A 327 -25.61 -33.88 11.94
CA MET A 327 -24.32 -34.52 11.66
C MET A 327 -23.87 -34.30 10.22
N GLN A 328 -24.76 -34.49 9.24
CA GLN A 328 -24.42 -34.31 7.83
C GLN A 328 -24.04 -32.86 7.54
N GLU A 329 -24.71 -31.89 8.17
CA GLU A 329 -24.38 -30.48 8.02
C GLU A 329 -23.02 -30.15 8.62
N ILE A 330 -22.69 -30.64 9.82
CA ILE A 330 -21.37 -30.47 10.45
C ILE A 330 -20.27 -31.09 9.58
N LYS A 331 -20.46 -32.33 9.11
CA LYS A 331 -19.52 -32.97 8.18
C LYS A 331 -19.35 -32.17 6.89
N SER A 332 -20.43 -31.63 6.34
CA SER A 332 -20.37 -30.80 5.14
C SER A 332 -19.59 -29.49 5.34
N LEU A 333 -19.43 -28.98 6.57
CA LEU A 333 -18.68 -27.76 6.80
C LEU A 333 -17.18 -27.93 6.54
N PHE A 334 -16.63 -29.14 6.72
CA PHE A 334 -15.19 -29.38 6.66
C PHE A 334 -14.77 -30.35 5.54
N TYR A 335 -15.63 -31.32 5.20
CA TYR A 335 -15.32 -32.38 4.24
C TYR A 335 -15.87 -32.14 2.83
N ASP A 336 -16.81 -31.20 2.64
CA ASP A 336 -17.37 -30.88 1.32
C ASP A 336 -16.42 -29.94 0.54
N PRO A 337 -15.82 -30.38 -0.58
CA PRO A 337 -14.90 -29.55 -1.38
C PRO A 337 -15.55 -28.28 -1.93
N LYS A 338 -16.88 -28.23 -2.08
CA LYS A 338 -17.58 -27.02 -2.54
C LYS A 338 -17.67 -25.96 -1.45
N LYS A 339 -17.71 -26.36 -0.18
CA LYS A 339 -17.86 -25.47 0.99
C LYS A 339 -16.52 -25.15 1.66
N TYR A 340 -15.59 -26.11 1.69
CA TYR A 340 -14.31 -26.01 2.36
C TYR A 340 -13.13 -26.25 1.43
N ASP A 341 -12.15 -25.35 1.47
CA ASP A 341 -10.93 -25.39 0.68
C ASP A 341 -9.78 -24.71 1.44
N LEU A 342 -8.74 -25.48 1.77
CA LEU A 342 -7.49 -24.96 2.33
C LEU A 342 -6.68 -24.19 1.28
N GLY A 343 -6.94 -24.42 0.01
CA GLY A 343 -6.08 -24.02 -1.10
C GLY A 343 -4.77 -24.81 -1.11
N GLU A 344 -4.03 -24.68 -2.21
CA GLU A 344 -2.72 -25.31 -2.38
C GLU A 344 -1.74 -24.90 -1.26
N VAL A 345 -1.67 -23.59 -0.97
CA VAL A 345 -0.77 -23.06 0.06
C VAL A 345 -1.16 -23.53 1.46
N GLY A 346 -2.47 -23.58 1.76
CA GLY A 346 -2.94 -24.04 3.07
C GLY A 346 -2.64 -25.52 3.29
N ARG A 347 -2.80 -26.35 2.25
CA ARG A 347 -2.46 -27.77 2.31
C ARG A 347 -0.95 -27.99 2.45
N TYR A 348 -0.16 -27.26 1.67
CA TYR A 348 1.31 -27.27 1.75
C TYR A 348 1.78 -26.94 3.17
N LYS A 349 1.29 -25.83 3.74
CA LYS A 349 1.68 -25.38 5.08
C LYS A 349 1.27 -26.37 6.17
N LEU A 350 0.04 -26.87 6.11
CA LEU A 350 -0.45 -27.87 7.05
C LEU A 350 0.39 -29.16 6.98
N SER A 351 0.71 -29.62 5.77
CA SER A 351 1.46 -30.85 5.56
C SER A 351 2.92 -30.72 6.00
N LEU A 352 3.54 -29.58 5.74
CA LEU A 352 4.88 -29.25 6.20
C LEU A 352 4.95 -29.20 7.73
N LYS A 353 3.96 -28.55 8.39
CA LYS A 353 3.97 -28.35 9.84
C LYS A 353 3.64 -29.62 10.63
N LEU A 354 2.61 -30.38 10.20
CA LEU A 354 2.13 -31.54 10.93
C LEU A 354 2.89 -32.82 10.57
N TYR A 355 3.20 -33.04 9.28
CA TYR A 355 3.77 -34.30 8.82
C TYR A 355 5.24 -34.19 8.39
N ASN A 356 5.82 -32.99 8.37
CA ASN A 356 7.17 -32.71 7.85
C ASN A 356 7.38 -33.24 6.42
N ARG A 357 6.34 -33.14 5.58
CA ARG A 357 6.36 -33.56 4.17
C ARG A 357 6.14 -32.36 3.26
N LYS A 358 6.90 -32.30 2.17
CA LYS A 358 6.71 -31.34 1.08
C LYS A 358 5.59 -31.74 0.09
N ASP A 359 5.06 -32.97 0.24
CA ASP A 359 4.17 -33.58 -0.74
C ASP A 359 2.73 -33.01 -0.62
N ASP A 360 2.30 -32.34 -1.68
CA ASP A 360 1.02 -31.65 -1.80
C ASP A 360 -0.02 -32.66 -2.30
N GLY A 361 -0.54 -33.51 -1.41
CA GLY A 361 -1.65 -34.38 -1.79
C GLY A 361 -2.81 -33.55 -2.38
N ASP A 362 -3.45 -34.04 -3.45
CA ASP A 362 -4.54 -33.34 -4.19
C ASP A 362 -5.77 -32.93 -3.33
N ILE A 363 -5.84 -33.44 -2.10
CA ILE A 363 -6.97 -33.24 -1.20
C ILE A 363 -6.83 -31.89 -0.50
N ARG A 364 -7.64 -30.91 -0.94
CA ARG A 364 -7.68 -29.54 -0.40
C ARG A 364 -8.71 -29.33 0.73
N HIS A 365 -9.58 -30.29 1.01
CA HIS A 365 -10.46 -30.26 2.18
C HIS A 365 -9.77 -30.89 3.41
N LEU A 366 -10.29 -30.65 4.62
CA LEU A 366 -9.71 -31.21 5.84
C LEU A 366 -9.95 -32.72 5.92
N LYS A 367 -8.94 -33.47 6.38
CA LYS A 367 -9.11 -34.87 6.80
C LYS A 367 -9.28 -34.95 8.31
N LEU A 368 -9.91 -36.03 8.76
CA LEU A 368 -10.00 -36.35 10.20
C LEU A 368 -8.60 -36.45 10.83
N GLU A 369 -7.66 -37.06 10.10
CA GLU A 369 -6.24 -37.15 10.46
C GLU A 369 -5.62 -35.78 10.73
N ASP A 370 -5.92 -34.77 9.90
CA ASP A 370 -5.37 -33.42 10.04
C ASP A 370 -5.86 -32.74 11.33
N ILE A 371 -7.12 -32.99 11.70
CA ILE A 371 -7.71 -32.48 12.95
C ILE A 371 -7.02 -33.12 14.16
N VAL A 372 -6.90 -34.45 14.16
CA VAL A 372 -6.27 -35.20 15.25
C VAL A 372 -4.80 -34.80 15.40
N GLU A 373 -4.05 -34.71 14.30
CA GLU A 373 -2.63 -34.34 14.35
C GLU A 373 -2.44 -32.89 14.79
N THR A 374 -3.35 -31.98 14.43
CA THR A 374 -3.35 -30.60 14.96
C THR A 374 -3.52 -30.58 16.48
N ILE A 375 -4.42 -31.41 17.02
CA ILE A 375 -4.65 -31.52 18.46
C ILE A 375 -3.42 -32.12 19.15
N LYS A 376 -2.82 -33.17 18.58
CA LYS A 376 -1.58 -33.78 19.09
C LYS A 376 -0.44 -32.78 19.13
N PHE A 377 -0.29 -31.96 18.09
CA PHE A 377 0.74 -30.92 18.05
C PHE A 377 0.48 -29.85 19.12
N LEU A 378 -0.78 -29.45 19.33
CA LEU A 378 -1.14 -28.50 20.39
C LEU A 378 -0.84 -29.06 21.79
N LEU A 379 -1.10 -30.35 22.03
CA LEU A 379 -0.72 -31.03 23.27
C LEU A 379 0.80 -31.09 23.44
N ALA A 380 1.57 -31.31 22.36
CA ALA A 380 3.03 -31.28 22.42
C ALA A 380 3.57 -29.88 22.78
N ILE A 381 2.93 -28.81 22.31
CA ILE A 381 3.26 -27.43 22.73
C ILE A 381 2.94 -27.22 24.21
N PHE A 382 1.77 -27.68 24.66
CA PHE A 382 1.39 -27.60 26.08
C PHE A 382 2.38 -28.34 27.00
N ARG A 383 2.98 -29.44 26.51
CA ARG A 383 4.03 -30.20 27.21
C ARG A 383 5.43 -29.60 27.06
N GLU A 384 5.57 -28.43 26.45
CA GLU A 384 6.84 -27.76 26.13
C GLU A 384 7.79 -28.57 25.23
N GLU A 385 7.28 -29.59 24.51
CA GLU A 385 8.08 -30.41 23.60
C GLU A 385 8.30 -29.72 22.24
N LYS A 386 7.48 -28.72 21.91
CA LYS A 386 7.56 -27.93 20.66
C LYS A 386 7.30 -26.44 20.93
N PRO A 387 7.95 -25.54 20.17
CA PRO A 387 7.73 -24.10 20.31
C PRO A 387 6.41 -23.63 19.68
N VAL A 388 5.92 -22.49 20.14
CA VAL A 388 4.78 -21.74 19.59
C VAL A 388 5.18 -21.07 18.26
N ASP A 389 4.21 -20.85 17.36
CA ASP A 389 4.50 -20.13 16.11
C ASP A 389 4.53 -18.61 16.33
N ASP A 390 5.51 -17.96 15.70
CA ASP A 390 5.50 -16.51 15.56
C ASP A 390 4.54 -16.07 14.41
N PRO A 391 3.46 -15.31 14.69
CA PRO A 391 2.52 -14.85 13.66
C PRO A 391 3.10 -13.88 12.62
N ASP A 392 4.24 -13.27 12.92
CA ASP A 392 4.88 -12.20 12.15
C ASP A 392 6.04 -12.69 11.29
N HIS A 393 6.53 -13.90 11.56
CA HIS A 393 7.42 -14.66 10.69
C HIS A 393 6.92 -14.66 9.23
N LEU A 394 7.79 -14.32 8.27
CA LEU A 394 7.40 -14.24 6.85
C LEU A 394 6.97 -15.59 6.25
N GLY A 395 7.29 -16.71 6.88
CA GLY A 395 6.73 -18.02 6.55
C GLY A 395 5.23 -18.15 6.83
N ASN A 396 4.70 -17.33 7.75
CA ASN A 396 3.28 -17.29 8.10
C ASN A 396 2.51 -16.19 7.36
N ARG A 397 3.20 -15.44 6.49
CA ARG A 397 2.65 -14.34 5.72
C ARG A 397 2.92 -14.52 4.23
N ARG A 398 1.91 -14.22 3.41
CA ARG A 398 1.97 -14.37 1.96
C ARG A 398 1.66 -13.05 1.27
N VAL A 399 2.28 -12.83 0.12
CA VAL A 399 2.00 -11.67 -0.73
C VAL A 399 0.94 -12.04 -1.76
N ARG A 400 -0.14 -11.26 -1.81
CA ARG A 400 -1.07 -11.24 -2.94
C ARG A 400 -0.67 -10.13 -3.89
N SER A 401 -0.33 -10.54 -5.09
CA SER A 401 -0.07 -9.65 -6.20
C SER A 401 -1.37 -9.29 -6.94
N VAL A 402 -1.27 -8.37 -7.90
CA VAL A 402 -2.41 -7.79 -8.62
C VAL A 402 -3.34 -8.83 -9.25
N GLY A 403 -2.78 -9.84 -9.90
CA GLY A 403 -3.54 -10.88 -10.59
C GLY A 403 -4.45 -11.66 -9.65
N GLU A 404 -3.94 -12.06 -8.48
CA GLU A 404 -4.73 -12.80 -7.48
C GLU A 404 -5.80 -11.91 -6.82
N LEU A 405 -5.45 -10.65 -6.52
CA LEU A 405 -6.41 -9.69 -5.96
C LEU A 405 -7.60 -9.47 -6.91
N LEU A 406 -7.31 -9.33 -8.20
CA LEU A 406 -8.33 -9.16 -9.24
C LEU A 406 -9.16 -10.44 -9.44
N ALA A 407 -8.51 -11.62 -9.51
CA ALA A 407 -9.17 -12.92 -9.60
C ALA A 407 -10.18 -13.12 -8.46
N ASN A 408 -9.80 -12.78 -7.22
CA ASN A 408 -10.69 -12.89 -6.06
C ASN A 408 -11.92 -11.99 -6.17
N GLN A 409 -11.79 -10.76 -6.68
CA GLN A 409 -12.95 -9.88 -6.87
C GLN A 409 -13.86 -10.36 -8.00
N ILE A 410 -13.27 -10.82 -9.11
CA ILE A 410 -14.02 -11.37 -10.23
C ILE A 410 -14.78 -12.64 -9.79
N LYS A 411 -14.17 -13.49 -8.98
CA LYS A 411 -14.81 -14.68 -8.38
C LYS A 411 -16.04 -14.30 -7.53
N LEU A 412 -15.96 -13.23 -6.74
CA LEU A 412 -17.13 -12.70 -6.01
C LEU A 412 -18.23 -12.19 -6.97
N GLY A 413 -17.84 -11.58 -8.10
CA GLY A 413 -18.76 -11.18 -9.17
C GLY A 413 -19.48 -12.37 -9.79
N PHE A 414 -18.76 -13.45 -10.10
CA PHE A 414 -19.32 -14.69 -10.63
C PHE A 414 -20.23 -15.40 -9.64
N ALA A 415 -19.88 -15.46 -8.34
CA ALA A 415 -20.74 -16.06 -7.32
C ALA A 415 -22.10 -15.35 -7.19
N ARG A 416 -22.15 -14.02 -7.39
CA ARG A 416 -23.42 -13.27 -7.46
C ARG A 416 -24.19 -13.58 -8.74
N MET A 417 -23.48 -13.67 -9.86
CA MET A 417 -24.06 -14.00 -11.16
C MET A 417 -24.66 -15.41 -11.19
N GLU A 418 -23.99 -16.39 -10.59
CA GLU A 418 -24.41 -17.79 -10.53
C GLU A 418 -25.83 -17.94 -9.95
N ARG A 419 -26.15 -17.19 -8.88
CA ARG A 419 -27.49 -17.19 -8.27
C ARG A 419 -28.56 -16.73 -9.25
N THR A 420 -28.32 -15.62 -9.93
CA THR A 420 -29.24 -15.08 -10.94
C THR A 420 -29.37 -16.00 -12.16
N VAL A 421 -28.28 -16.65 -12.57
CA VAL A 421 -28.31 -17.63 -13.67
C VAL A 421 -29.18 -18.84 -13.29
N LYS A 422 -29.02 -19.39 -12.07
CA LYS A 422 -29.86 -20.50 -11.57
C LYS A 422 -31.34 -20.13 -11.51
N GLU A 423 -31.67 -18.94 -11.02
CA GLU A 423 -33.05 -18.44 -11.00
C GLU A 423 -33.64 -18.32 -12.42
N ARG A 424 -32.86 -17.79 -13.38
CA ARG A 424 -33.28 -17.65 -14.78
C ARG A 424 -33.44 -19.00 -15.49
N MET A 425 -32.56 -19.96 -15.23
CA MET A 425 -32.67 -21.31 -15.79
C MET A 425 -33.94 -22.01 -15.32
N ASN A 426 -34.37 -21.79 -14.08
CA ASN A 426 -35.60 -22.38 -13.56
C ASN A 426 -36.88 -21.71 -14.12
N THR A 427 -36.79 -20.44 -14.52
CA THR A 427 -37.95 -19.66 -14.99
C THR A 427 -38.12 -19.71 -16.51
N ALA A 428 -37.05 -19.94 -17.25
CA ALA A 428 -37.07 -19.90 -18.71
C ALA A 428 -37.72 -21.17 -19.30
N GLU A 429 -38.61 -20.99 -20.27
CA GLU A 429 -39.14 -22.07 -21.11
C GLU A 429 -38.05 -22.60 -22.07
N ASP A 430 -38.14 -23.87 -22.46
CA ASP A 430 -37.11 -24.57 -23.26
C ASP A 430 -36.88 -23.93 -24.65
N ASP A 431 -37.88 -23.23 -25.18
CA ASP A 431 -37.84 -22.64 -26.51
C ASP A 431 -37.07 -21.30 -26.53
N GLY A 432 -35.87 -21.30 -27.12
CA GLY A 432 -35.03 -20.10 -27.27
C GLY A 432 -34.05 -19.77 -26.14
N LEU A 433 -33.75 -20.72 -25.24
CA LEU A 433 -32.65 -20.63 -24.26
C LEU A 433 -31.30 -20.46 -24.97
N ASN A 434 -30.71 -19.27 -24.80
CA ASN A 434 -29.40 -18.88 -25.34
C ASN A 434 -28.51 -18.34 -24.20
N PRO A 435 -27.18 -18.55 -24.24
CA PRO A 435 -26.26 -18.05 -23.22
C PRO A 435 -26.44 -16.56 -22.87
N ASN A 436 -26.67 -15.72 -23.89
CA ASN A 436 -26.86 -14.27 -23.74
C ASN A 436 -28.06 -13.86 -22.88
N ARG A 437 -29.12 -14.68 -22.82
CA ARG A 437 -30.29 -14.40 -21.97
C ARG A 437 -30.06 -14.79 -20.52
N LEU A 438 -29.24 -15.82 -20.29
CA LEU A 438 -28.95 -16.34 -18.96
C LEU A 438 -27.93 -15.46 -18.22
N ILE A 439 -26.81 -15.14 -18.87
CA ILE A 439 -25.67 -14.47 -18.24
C ILE A 439 -25.92 -12.96 -18.11
N SER A 440 -25.71 -12.42 -16.91
CA SER A 440 -25.74 -10.98 -16.64
C SER A 440 -24.33 -10.46 -16.35
N ILE A 441 -23.74 -9.76 -17.32
CA ILE A 441 -22.39 -9.18 -17.23
C ILE A 441 -22.25 -8.06 -16.18
N LYS A 442 -23.37 -7.48 -15.72
CA LYS A 442 -23.37 -6.32 -14.80
C LYS A 442 -22.65 -6.61 -13.48
N TYR A 443 -22.75 -7.85 -12.97
CA TYR A 443 -22.12 -8.23 -11.70
C TYR A 443 -20.59 -8.30 -11.82
N VAL A 444 -20.08 -8.85 -12.92
CA VAL A 444 -18.64 -8.97 -13.19
C VAL A 444 -18.04 -7.60 -13.47
N THR A 445 -18.64 -6.82 -14.37
CA THR A 445 -18.18 -5.45 -14.67
C THR A 445 -18.24 -4.54 -13.44
N GLY A 446 -19.28 -4.70 -12.60
CA GLY A 446 -19.39 -3.99 -11.33
C GLY A 446 -18.25 -4.31 -10.36
N ALA A 447 -17.90 -5.59 -10.22
CA ALA A 447 -16.80 -6.03 -9.35
C ALA A 447 -15.43 -5.49 -9.82
N VAL A 448 -15.17 -5.48 -11.13
CA VAL A 448 -13.94 -4.90 -11.69
C VAL A 448 -13.88 -3.38 -11.44
N LYS A 449 -14.98 -2.65 -11.69
CA LYS A 449 -15.03 -1.20 -11.44
C LYS A 449 -14.88 -0.85 -9.95
N GLU A 450 -15.48 -1.63 -9.06
CA GLU A 450 -15.31 -1.49 -7.61
C GLU A 450 -13.84 -1.71 -7.20
N PHE A 451 -13.19 -2.73 -7.75
CA PHE A 451 -11.78 -3.01 -7.46
C PHE A 451 -10.85 -1.88 -7.86
N PHE A 452 -10.97 -1.32 -9.07
CA PHE A 452 -10.08 -0.23 -9.50
C PHE A 452 -10.49 1.13 -8.94
N GLY A 453 -11.79 1.35 -8.66
CA GLY A 453 -12.32 2.64 -8.20
C GLY A 453 -12.21 2.87 -6.69
N THR A 454 -12.70 1.93 -5.88
CA THR A 454 -12.91 2.14 -4.42
C THR A 454 -12.00 1.31 -3.53
N ASN A 455 -11.32 0.28 -4.05
CA ASN A 455 -10.43 -0.54 -3.23
C ASN A 455 -9.24 0.31 -2.71
N PRO A 456 -8.93 0.28 -1.40
CA PRO A 456 -7.78 1.01 -0.83
C PRO A 456 -6.42 0.58 -1.40
N LEU A 457 -6.31 -0.61 -2.01
CA LEU A 457 -5.09 -1.07 -2.67
C LEU A 457 -4.91 -0.46 -4.08
N SER A 458 -5.98 0.01 -4.72
CA SER A 458 -5.94 0.74 -6.00
C SER A 458 -5.74 2.23 -5.73
N GLN A 459 -4.48 2.64 -5.66
CA GLN A 459 -4.08 4.00 -5.27
C GLN A 459 -3.74 4.83 -6.50
N PHE A 460 -3.94 6.15 -6.39
CA PHE A 460 -3.41 7.09 -7.38
C PHE A 460 -1.88 6.96 -7.41
N MET A 461 -1.30 6.89 -8.61
CA MET A 461 0.15 6.74 -8.71
C MET A 461 0.86 7.97 -8.12
N GLU A 462 1.95 7.72 -7.39
CA GLU A 462 2.84 8.74 -6.87
C GLU A 462 3.89 9.05 -7.96
N GLN A 463 3.68 10.14 -8.70
CA GLN A 463 4.43 10.53 -9.91
C GLN A 463 5.16 11.85 -9.73
N ILE A 464 5.78 12.03 -8.57
CA ILE A 464 6.63 13.21 -8.34
C ILE A 464 7.93 13.05 -9.14
N ASN A 465 8.54 11.86 -9.08
CA ASN A 465 9.76 11.52 -9.82
C ASN A 465 9.81 10.00 -10.11
N PRO A 466 10.75 9.52 -10.95
CA PRO A 466 10.83 8.10 -11.32
C PRO A 466 11.02 7.15 -10.12
N LEU A 467 11.77 7.57 -9.10
CA LEU A 467 11.99 6.77 -7.88
C LEU A 467 10.69 6.61 -7.08
N SER A 468 9.88 7.66 -6.99
CA SER A 468 8.56 7.62 -6.36
C SER A 468 7.63 6.63 -7.06
N GLU A 469 7.64 6.59 -8.39
CA GLU A 469 6.83 5.64 -9.15
C GLU A 469 7.28 4.19 -8.91
N LEU A 470 8.59 3.94 -8.98
CA LEU A 470 9.17 2.61 -8.84
C LEU A 470 8.95 2.03 -7.43
N THR A 471 9.19 2.84 -6.39
CA THR A 471 8.99 2.44 -4.99
C THR A 471 7.51 2.19 -4.67
N HIS A 472 6.59 2.96 -5.26
CA HIS A 472 5.16 2.73 -5.07
C HIS A 472 4.70 1.40 -5.70
N LYS A 473 5.21 1.04 -6.89
CA LYS A 473 4.90 -0.25 -7.55
C LYS A 473 5.44 -1.47 -6.79
N ARG A 474 6.53 -1.28 -6.03
CA ARG A 474 7.19 -2.30 -5.18
C ARG A 474 6.73 -2.29 -3.72
N ARG A 475 5.71 -1.48 -3.40
CA ARG A 475 5.17 -1.35 -2.05
C ARG A 475 4.35 -2.59 -1.68
N ILE A 476 4.48 -3.00 -0.42
CA ILE A 476 3.68 -4.04 0.21
C ILE A 476 2.87 -3.41 1.34
N SER A 477 1.59 -3.72 1.41
CA SER A 477 0.66 -3.22 2.42
C SER A 477 0.07 -4.37 3.22
N ALA A 478 0.16 -4.30 4.55
CA ALA A 478 -0.60 -5.17 5.45
C ALA A 478 -2.07 -4.76 5.58
N LEU A 479 -2.42 -3.58 5.07
CA LEU A 479 -3.78 -3.04 5.06
C LEU A 479 -4.61 -3.59 3.89
N GLY A 480 -5.94 -3.47 3.99
CA GLY A 480 -6.88 -3.83 2.93
C GLY A 480 -7.81 -4.97 3.33
N LYS A 481 -8.69 -5.38 2.41
CA LYS A 481 -9.66 -6.46 2.67
C LYS A 481 -8.92 -7.78 2.94
N GLY A 482 -9.18 -8.40 4.09
CA GLY A 482 -8.48 -9.61 4.54
C GLY A 482 -7.12 -9.36 5.21
N GLY A 483 -6.67 -8.11 5.30
CA GLY A 483 -5.49 -7.68 6.06
C GLY A 483 -5.87 -7.06 7.41
N LEU A 484 -4.94 -6.28 7.97
CA LEU A 484 -5.10 -5.58 9.24
C LEU A 484 -5.70 -4.19 9.05
N THR A 485 -6.32 -3.65 10.11
CA THR A 485 -6.68 -2.23 10.19
C THR A 485 -5.69 -1.51 11.09
N ARG A 486 -5.55 -0.18 10.91
CA ARG A 486 -4.58 0.64 11.68
C ARG A 486 -4.77 0.53 13.19
N GLU A 487 -6.02 0.44 13.65
CA GLU A 487 -6.42 0.34 15.06
C GLU A 487 -6.20 -1.05 15.64
N ARG A 488 -6.32 -2.10 14.82
CA ARG A 488 -6.12 -3.50 15.26
C ARG A 488 -4.67 -3.95 15.18
N ALA A 489 -3.84 -3.22 14.46
CA ALA A 489 -2.43 -3.54 14.32
C ALA A 489 -1.66 -3.13 15.59
N GLY A 490 -1.26 -4.14 16.37
CA GLY A 490 -0.42 -3.99 17.55
C GLY A 490 1.02 -3.57 17.22
N PHE A 491 1.86 -3.53 18.26
CA PHE A 491 3.26 -3.17 18.14
C PHE A 491 4.08 -4.23 17.39
N GLU A 492 3.89 -5.51 17.71
CA GLU A 492 4.60 -6.67 17.13
C GLU A 492 4.61 -6.64 15.59
N VAL A 493 3.42 -6.47 14.98
CA VAL A 493 3.28 -6.44 13.52
C VAL A 493 4.00 -5.27 12.85
N ARG A 494 4.26 -4.19 13.60
CA ARG A 494 4.93 -3.00 13.08
C ARG A 494 6.45 -3.08 13.23
N ASP A 495 6.94 -4.03 14.02
CA ASP A 495 8.35 -4.19 14.32
C ASP A 495 9.10 -4.86 13.15
N VAL A 496 10.42 -4.76 13.19
CA VAL A 496 11.30 -5.38 12.20
C VAL A 496 11.64 -6.79 12.66
N HIS A 497 11.07 -7.78 11.99
CA HIS A 497 11.35 -9.20 12.23
C HIS A 497 12.63 -9.66 11.49
N TYR A 498 13.41 -10.59 12.05
CA TYR A 498 14.68 -11.05 11.45
C TYR A 498 14.51 -11.63 10.04
N THR A 499 13.40 -12.30 9.77
CA THR A 499 13.07 -12.84 8.43
C THR A 499 12.91 -11.77 7.35
N HIS A 500 12.75 -10.49 7.72
CA HIS A 500 12.73 -9.40 6.75
C HIS A 500 14.05 -9.28 5.99
N TYR A 501 15.16 -9.80 6.54
CA TYR A 501 16.47 -9.77 5.93
C TYR A 501 16.44 -10.26 4.47
N GLY A 502 16.95 -9.43 3.55
CA GLY A 502 16.98 -9.73 2.11
C GLY A 502 15.63 -9.75 1.39
N ARG A 503 14.50 -9.56 2.10
CA ARG A 503 13.14 -9.69 1.56
C ARG A 503 12.37 -8.37 1.62
N LEU A 504 12.30 -7.76 2.80
CA LEU A 504 11.65 -6.49 3.06
C LEU A 504 12.67 -5.51 3.61
N CYS A 505 12.65 -4.28 3.11
CA CYS A 505 13.57 -3.26 3.59
C CYS A 505 13.20 -2.87 5.04
N PRO A 506 14.15 -2.94 5.99
CA PRO A 506 13.90 -2.55 7.38
C PRO A 506 13.81 -1.02 7.57
N ILE A 507 14.36 -0.24 6.64
CA ILE A 507 14.46 1.23 6.75
C ILE A 507 13.29 1.95 6.05
N GLU A 508 12.89 1.55 4.83
CA GLU A 508 11.87 2.28 4.06
C GLU A 508 10.44 1.93 4.52
N THR A 509 9.89 2.78 5.37
CA THR A 509 8.48 2.79 5.76
C THR A 509 7.97 4.24 5.91
N PRO A 510 6.67 4.53 5.66
CA PRO A 510 6.10 5.83 6.00
C PRO A 510 6.19 6.10 7.51
N GLU A 511 6.46 7.35 7.86
CA GLU A 511 6.37 7.85 9.24
C GLU A 511 4.90 7.97 9.70
N GLY A 512 4.65 7.88 11.01
CA GLY A 512 3.32 8.07 11.61
C GLY A 512 2.49 6.78 11.72
N GLN A 513 1.17 6.87 11.53
CA GLN A 513 0.25 5.76 11.84
C GLN A 513 0.44 4.50 10.98
N ASN A 514 1.11 4.61 9.83
CA ASN A 514 1.32 3.49 8.91
C ASN A 514 2.71 2.84 9.06
N ILE A 515 3.52 3.26 10.05
CA ILE A 515 4.83 2.66 10.30
C ILE A 515 4.72 1.14 10.48
N GLY A 516 5.57 0.39 9.77
CA GLY A 516 5.61 -1.08 9.78
C GLY A 516 4.46 -1.77 9.02
N LEU A 517 3.38 -1.05 8.68
CA LEU A 517 2.24 -1.60 7.94
C LEU A 517 2.38 -1.46 6.43
N ILE A 518 3.22 -0.52 5.99
CA ILE A 518 3.56 -0.30 4.60
C ILE A 518 5.06 -0.44 4.47
N LEU A 519 5.49 -1.50 3.79
CA LEU A 519 6.89 -1.87 3.63
C LEU A 519 7.27 -1.84 2.15
N SER A 520 8.57 -1.79 1.88
CA SER A 520 9.14 -1.82 0.54
C SER A 520 9.92 -3.11 0.32
N LEU A 521 9.81 -3.69 -0.87
CA LEU A 521 10.60 -4.87 -1.23
C LEU A 521 12.10 -4.55 -1.29
N GLY A 522 12.92 -5.49 -0.82
CA GLY A 522 14.37 -5.48 -1.03
C GLY A 522 14.73 -5.50 -2.52
N VAL A 523 15.97 -5.15 -2.88
CA VAL A 523 16.40 -5.03 -4.29
C VAL A 523 16.28 -6.37 -5.04
N TYR A 524 16.75 -7.47 -4.44
CA TYR A 524 16.79 -8.80 -5.06
C TYR A 524 15.57 -9.69 -4.76
N THR A 525 14.63 -9.19 -3.96
CA THR A 525 13.47 -9.97 -3.53
C THR A 525 12.61 -10.40 -4.72
N LYS A 526 12.26 -11.69 -4.76
CA LYS A 526 11.26 -12.25 -5.67
C LYS A 526 10.09 -12.86 -4.89
N VAL A 527 8.99 -13.10 -5.59
CA VAL A 527 7.82 -13.81 -5.07
C VAL A 527 7.76 -15.15 -5.78
N ASN A 528 7.78 -16.26 -5.04
CA ASN A 528 7.62 -17.59 -5.64
C ASN A 528 6.16 -17.87 -6.06
N ASP A 529 5.90 -18.99 -6.73
CA ASP A 529 4.56 -19.33 -7.22
C ASP A 529 3.51 -19.45 -6.10
N LYS A 530 3.95 -19.90 -4.92
CA LYS A 530 3.13 -20.00 -3.71
C LYS A 530 2.94 -18.66 -2.99
N GLY A 531 3.49 -17.54 -3.50
CA GLY A 531 3.31 -16.19 -2.97
C GLY A 531 4.20 -15.82 -1.77
N PHE A 532 5.20 -16.63 -1.43
CA PHE A 532 6.19 -16.32 -0.40
C PHE A 532 7.35 -15.48 -0.94
N LEU A 533 7.90 -14.64 -0.09
CA LEU A 533 9.07 -13.83 -0.41
C LEU A 533 10.34 -14.69 -0.35
N VAL A 534 11.11 -14.65 -1.42
CA VAL A 534 12.40 -15.36 -1.54
C VAL A 534 13.53 -14.38 -1.82
N THR A 535 14.72 -14.73 -1.35
CA THR A 535 15.94 -13.95 -1.55
C THR A 535 17.08 -14.88 -1.96
N PRO A 536 18.02 -14.43 -2.82
CA PRO A 536 19.08 -15.29 -3.35
C PRO A 536 20.24 -15.44 -2.36
N PHE A 537 20.79 -16.65 -2.28
CA PHE A 537 22.00 -16.97 -1.52
C PHE A 537 22.97 -17.79 -2.36
N ARG A 538 24.27 -17.69 -2.06
CA ARG A 538 25.32 -18.52 -2.66
C ARG A 538 25.50 -19.80 -1.87
N LYS A 539 25.56 -20.93 -2.56
CA LYS A 539 25.74 -22.24 -1.93
C LYS A 539 27.20 -22.50 -1.55
N ILE A 540 27.42 -23.08 -0.37
CA ILE A 540 28.74 -23.52 0.09
C ILE A 540 28.76 -25.05 0.08
N ILE A 541 29.72 -25.62 -0.65
CA ILE A 541 29.93 -27.07 -0.73
C ILE A 541 31.38 -27.34 -0.34
N ASP A 542 31.61 -28.25 0.60
CA ASP A 542 32.95 -28.61 1.09
C ASP A 542 33.81 -27.40 1.52
N GLN A 543 33.22 -26.46 2.28
CA GLN A 543 33.84 -25.20 2.72
C GLN A 543 34.22 -24.21 1.60
N LYS A 544 33.82 -24.51 0.36
CA LYS A 544 34.07 -23.66 -0.81
C LYS A 544 32.78 -22.95 -1.21
N VAL A 545 32.85 -21.63 -1.24
CA VAL A 545 31.78 -20.78 -1.76
C VAL A 545 31.70 -20.97 -3.27
N THR A 546 30.53 -21.40 -3.76
CA THR A 546 30.26 -21.61 -5.18
C THR A 546 29.55 -20.40 -5.80
N ASP A 547 29.48 -20.37 -7.13
CA ASP A 547 28.71 -19.36 -7.87
C ASP A 547 27.26 -19.84 -8.16
N GLU A 548 26.87 -20.99 -7.60
CA GLU A 548 25.48 -21.47 -7.67
C GLU A 548 24.61 -20.67 -6.70
N ILE A 549 23.54 -20.07 -7.25
CA ILE A 549 22.59 -19.24 -6.51
C ILE A 549 21.31 -20.03 -6.25
N GLU A 550 20.87 -20.04 -4.99
CA GLU A 550 19.64 -20.69 -4.55
C GLU A 550 18.72 -19.64 -3.89
N TYR A 551 17.46 -19.62 -4.29
CA TYR A 551 16.46 -18.71 -3.71
C TYR A 551 15.74 -19.39 -2.56
N LEU A 552 15.89 -18.87 -1.34
CA LEU A 552 15.33 -19.48 -0.14
C LEU A 552 14.14 -18.69 0.40
N THR A 553 13.08 -19.39 0.80
CA THR A 553 12.01 -18.83 1.63
C THR A 553 12.49 -18.60 3.07
N ALA A 554 11.74 -17.83 3.87
CA ALA A 554 12.08 -17.61 5.27
C ALA A 554 12.12 -18.94 6.06
N ILE A 555 11.19 -19.85 5.79
CA ILE A 555 11.11 -21.16 6.47
C ILE A 555 12.31 -22.05 6.13
N GLU A 556 12.83 -21.94 4.89
CA GLU A 556 13.99 -22.72 4.46
C GLU A 556 15.29 -22.13 5.02
N GLU A 557 15.39 -20.81 5.13
CA GLU A 557 16.56 -20.13 5.70
C GLU A 557 16.81 -20.52 7.17
N ASP A 558 15.76 -20.70 7.96
CA ASP A 558 15.83 -21.08 9.38
C ASP A 558 16.59 -22.40 9.63
N LEU A 559 16.72 -23.25 8.62
CA LEU A 559 17.40 -24.54 8.73
C LEU A 559 18.93 -24.42 8.59
N TYR A 560 19.45 -23.29 8.13
CA TYR A 560 20.83 -23.14 7.70
C TYR A 560 21.59 -22.03 8.44
N HIS A 561 22.91 -22.18 8.50
CA HIS A 561 23.81 -21.11 8.96
C HIS A 561 24.26 -20.29 7.75
N VAL A 562 23.94 -18.99 7.74
CA VAL A 562 24.20 -18.09 6.61
C VAL A 562 25.33 -17.12 6.94
N ALA A 563 26.41 -17.13 6.16
CA ALA A 563 27.54 -16.22 6.30
C ALA A 563 27.30 -14.87 5.60
N GLN A 564 27.91 -13.82 6.15
CA GLN A 564 27.88 -12.46 5.61
C GLN A 564 28.77 -12.33 4.37
N VAL A 565 28.44 -11.39 3.47
CA VAL A 565 29.19 -11.15 2.21
C VAL A 565 30.66 -10.77 2.45
N ASP A 566 30.96 -10.09 3.55
CA ASP A 566 32.30 -9.60 3.91
C ASP A 566 33.23 -10.70 4.45
N THR A 567 32.73 -11.93 4.60
CA THR A 567 33.53 -13.08 5.01
C THR A 567 34.71 -13.28 4.07
N LYS A 568 35.92 -13.36 4.64
CA LYS A 568 37.16 -13.52 3.86
C LYS A 568 37.22 -14.89 3.21
N VAL A 569 37.37 -14.91 1.89
CA VAL A 569 37.57 -16.12 1.08
C VAL A 569 38.92 -16.08 0.37
N ASP A 570 39.53 -17.24 0.15
CA ASP A 570 40.74 -17.37 -0.65
C ASP A 570 40.45 -17.32 -2.17
N LYS A 571 41.50 -17.35 -3.00
CA LYS A 571 41.36 -17.33 -4.47
C LYS A 571 40.62 -18.55 -5.03
N ASN A 572 40.54 -19.64 -4.28
CA ASN A 572 39.85 -20.86 -4.66
C ASN A 572 38.41 -20.90 -4.11
N GLY A 573 37.95 -19.84 -3.43
CA GLY A 573 36.62 -19.74 -2.82
C GLY A 573 36.51 -20.37 -1.44
N LYS A 574 37.61 -20.82 -0.82
CA LYS A 574 37.60 -21.43 0.51
C LYS A 574 37.54 -20.36 1.60
N ILE A 575 36.69 -20.57 2.60
CA ILE A 575 36.52 -19.63 3.71
C ILE A 575 37.79 -19.57 4.58
N GLN A 576 38.21 -18.37 4.97
CA GLN A 576 39.38 -18.13 5.82
C GLN A 576 38.98 -17.86 7.27
N GLY A 577 39.74 -18.44 8.21
CA GLY A 577 39.59 -18.22 9.65
C GLY A 577 39.04 -19.44 10.39
N PRO A 578 39.30 -19.55 11.70
CA PRO A 578 38.84 -20.68 12.51
C PRO A 578 37.33 -20.62 12.81
N LEU A 579 36.76 -19.41 12.87
CA LEU A 579 35.34 -19.17 13.13
C LEU A 579 34.83 -18.08 12.18
N VAL A 580 33.61 -18.26 11.71
CA VAL A 580 32.91 -17.40 10.76
C VAL A 580 31.66 -16.84 11.45
N VAL A 581 31.39 -15.54 11.24
CA VAL A 581 30.16 -14.90 11.71
C VAL A 581 29.02 -15.37 10.81
N CYS A 582 28.03 -16.03 11.40
CA CYS A 582 26.85 -16.51 10.68
C CYS A 582 25.57 -16.06 11.40
N ARG A 583 24.51 -15.88 10.63
CA ARG A 583 23.14 -15.79 11.14
C ARG A 583 22.55 -17.19 11.24
N TYR A 584 21.89 -17.47 12.35
CA TYR A 584 21.06 -18.65 12.55
C TYR A 584 19.81 -18.22 13.32
N LEU A 585 18.62 -18.33 12.69
CA LEU A 585 17.37 -17.76 13.21
C LEU A 585 17.52 -16.26 13.52
N ASP A 586 17.22 -15.85 14.74
CA ASP A 586 17.37 -14.49 15.25
C ASP A 586 18.78 -14.18 15.79
N ASP A 587 19.60 -15.20 16.02
CA ASP A 587 20.92 -15.07 16.63
C ASP A 587 22.06 -14.86 15.62
N ILE A 588 23.08 -14.11 16.07
CA ILE A 588 24.37 -13.98 15.38
C ILE A 588 25.38 -14.87 16.10
N VAL A 589 25.76 -15.97 15.46
CA VAL A 589 26.62 -17.02 16.03
C VAL A 589 27.96 -17.11 15.32
N MET A 590 29.00 -17.51 16.05
CA MET A 590 30.32 -17.82 15.49
C MET A 590 30.45 -19.32 15.31
N VAL A 591 30.55 -19.79 14.08
CA VAL A 591 30.62 -21.23 13.77
C VAL A 591 31.86 -21.60 12.98
N GLU A 592 32.24 -22.86 13.04
CA GLU A 592 33.31 -23.41 12.22
C GLU A 592 32.90 -23.42 10.73
N PRO A 593 33.84 -23.21 9.79
CA PRO A 593 33.56 -23.16 8.35
C PRO A 593 32.79 -24.36 7.78
N GLU A 594 32.86 -25.52 8.44
CA GLU A 594 32.14 -26.75 8.06
C GLU A 594 30.63 -26.67 8.26
N LYS A 595 30.16 -25.85 9.20
CA LYS A 595 28.73 -25.70 9.50
C LYS A 595 28.04 -24.68 8.61
N VAL A 596 28.82 -23.86 7.88
CA VAL A 596 28.28 -22.79 7.03
C VAL A 596 27.75 -23.39 5.74
N THR A 597 26.47 -23.18 5.45
CA THR A 597 25.81 -23.76 4.27
C THR A 597 25.60 -22.75 3.15
N PHE A 598 25.30 -21.49 3.50
CA PHE A 598 25.01 -20.44 2.53
C PHE A 598 25.76 -19.15 2.84
N MET A 599 25.88 -18.29 1.84
CA MET A 599 26.47 -16.95 1.95
C MET A 599 25.58 -15.94 1.23
N ASP A 600 25.48 -14.73 1.79
CA ASP A 600 24.78 -13.62 1.15
C ASP A 600 25.38 -13.26 -0.24
N VAL A 601 24.55 -12.76 -1.17
CA VAL A 601 24.98 -12.40 -2.53
C VAL A 601 25.57 -10.99 -2.58
N SER A 602 24.90 -10.03 -1.95
CA SER A 602 25.31 -8.62 -1.95
C SER A 602 24.78 -7.90 -0.72
N PRO A 603 25.52 -6.95 -0.11
CA PRO A 603 25.00 -6.11 0.98
C PRO A 603 23.78 -5.29 0.56
N LYS A 604 23.65 -4.97 -0.74
CA LYS A 604 22.50 -4.27 -1.33
C LYS A 604 21.19 -5.05 -1.19
N GLN A 605 21.24 -6.37 -0.95
CA GLN A 605 20.05 -7.22 -0.88
C GLN A 605 19.11 -6.90 0.29
N ILE A 606 19.66 -6.33 1.36
CA ILE A 606 18.92 -6.00 2.59
C ILE A 606 17.97 -4.81 2.36
N PHE A 607 18.37 -3.88 1.50
CA PHE A 607 17.74 -2.58 1.39
C PHE A 607 16.77 -2.50 0.22
N SER A 608 15.86 -1.53 0.29
CA SER A 608 15.04 -1.13 -0.85
C SER A 608 15.85 -0.30 -1.84
N VAL A 609 15.27 -0.09 -3.01
CA VAL A 609 15.88 0.70 -4.09
C VAL A 609 16.16 2.15 -3.66
N SER A 610 15.27 2.78 -2.88
CA SER A 610 15.45 4.17 -2.42
C SER A 610 16.54 4.32 -1.36
N THR A 611 16.62 3.34 -0.46
CA THR A 611 17.64 3.29 0.59
C THR A 611 19.00 2.95 -0.01
N ALA A 612 19.01 2.11 -1.04
CA ALA A 612 20.23 1.75 -1.78
C ALA A 612 20.87 2.91 -2.57
N LEU A 613 20.16 4.03 -2.74
CA LEU A 613 20.66 5.25 -3.41
C LEU A 613 21.39 6.23 -2.47
N ILE A 614 21.38 5.96 -1.16
CA ILE A 614 22.06 6.79 -0.16
C ILE A 614 23.54 6.34 -0.08
N PRO A 615 24.51 7.17 -0.49
CA PRO A 615 25.92 6.85 -0.32
C PRO A 615 26.27 6.90 1.17
N PHE A 616 27.29 6.16 1.62
CA PHE A 616 27.73 6.16 3.03
C PHE A 616 26.61 5.86 4.05
N LEU A 617 25.63 5.04 3.67
CA LEU A 617 24.51 4.67 4.54
C LEU A 617 24.99 4.04 5.86
N GLU A 618 26.12 3.33 5.82
CA GLU A 618 26.77 2.71 6.98
C GLU A 618 27.19 3.72 8.07
N HIS A 619 27.18 5.03 7.76
CA HIS A 619 27.54 6.12 8.67
C HIS A 619 26.35 6.97 9.13
N ASP A 620 25.13 6.58 8.76
CA ASP A 620 23.90 7.27 9.15
C ASP A 620 23.07 6.46 10.14
N ASP A 621 22.46 7.14 11.10
CA ASP A 621 21.41 6.57 11.94
C ASP A 621 20.22 6.08 11.08
N ALA A 622 19.64 4.94 11.46
CA ALA A 622 18.55 4.32 10.72
C ALA A 622 17.33 5.24 10.56
N ASN A 623 17.01 6.08 11.55
CA ASN A 623 15.89 7.02 11.44
C ASN A 623 16.17 8.10 10.39
N ARG A 624 17.43 8.54 10.27
CA ARG A 624 17.84 9.52 9.25
C ARG A 624 17.84 8.91 7.86
N ALA A 625 18.29 7.67 7.74
CA ALA A 625 18.17 6.91 6.49
C ALA A 625 16.70 6.76 6.05
N LEU A 626 15.80 6.43 6.98
CA LEU A 626 14.35 6.35 6.72
C LEU A 626 13.80 7.67 6.17
N MET A 627 14.14 8.77 6.84
CA MET A 627 13.78 10.12 6.38
C MET A 627 14.38 10.44 5.00
N GLY A 628 15.65 10.08 4.78
CA GLY A 628 16.35 10.24 3.51
C GLY A 628 15.65 9.52 2.36
N SER A 629 15.38 8.23 2.51
CA SER A 629 14.62 7.41 1.55
C SER A 629 13.24 8.01 1.26
N ASN A 630 12.52 8.46 2.30
CA ASN A 630 11.21 9.08 2.15
C ASN A 630 11.25 10.43 1.43
N MET A 631 12.25 11.27 1.69
CA MET A 631 12.38 12.60 1.08
C MET A 631 12.84 12.53 -0.37
N GLN A 632 13.67 11.55 -0.76
CA GLN A 632 14.06 11.34 -2.15
C GLN A 632 12.84 11.14 -3.06
N ARG A 633 11.78 10.45 -2.58
CA ARG A 633 10.51 10.28 -3.32
C ARG A 633 9.74 11.58 -3.51
N GLN A 634 10.00 12.60 -2.69
CA GLN A 634 9.35 13.91 -2.75
C GLN A 634 10.11 14.93 -3.60
N GLY A 635 11.30 14.58 -4.12
CA GLY A 635 12.13 15.47 -4.93
C GLY A 635 11.44 15.82 -6.26
N VAL A 636 11.20 17.10 -6.51
CA VAL A 636 10.50 17.54 -7.74
C VAL A 636 11.45 17.60 -8.95
N PRO A 637 10.95 17.34 -10.16
CA PRO A 637 11.76 17.47 -11.37
C PRO A 637 12.22 18.90 -11.59
N LEU A 638 13.53 19.09 -11.65
CA LEU A 638 14.16 20.36 -11.97
C LEU A 638 14.15 20.60 -13.48
N LEU A 639 14.21 21.87 -13.88
CA LEU A 639 14.30 22.27 -15.28
C LEU A 639 15.57 21.71 -15.94
N LEU A 640 16.66 21.71 -15.19
CA LEU A 640 17.95 21.15 -15.56
C LEU A 640 18.36 20.18 -14.47
N SER A 641 18.17 18.89 -14.71
CA SER A 641 18.67 17.83 -13.83
C SER A 641 20.17 17.62 -14.02
N GLU A 642 20.84 17.12 -12.98
CA GLU A 642 22.25 16.75 -13.02
C GLU A 642 22.48 15.47 -12.22
N PRO A 643 23.31 14.53 -12.72
CA PRO A 643 23.60 13.31 -11.98
C PRO A 643 24.40 13.64 -10.70
N PRO A 644 24.25 12.84 -9.63
CA PRO A 644 25.01 13.04 -8.40
C PRO A 644 26.50 12.81 -8.64
N LEU A 645 27.36 13.64 -8.06
CA LEU A 645 28.82 13.42 -8.11
C LEU A 645 29.25 12.20 -7.31
N VAL A 646 28.56 11.97 -6.19
CA VAL A 646 28.73 10.80 -5.33
C VAL A 646 27.47 9.95 -5.44
N GLY A 647 27.48 8.95 -6.30
CA GLY A 647 26.38 8.00 -6.48
C GLY A 647 26.63 6.70 -5.75
N THR A 648 25.77 5.71 -6.01
CA THR A 648 25.89 4.32 -5.49
C THR A 648 26.02 3.30 -6.62
N GLY A 649 25.73 3.69 -7.87
CA GLY A 649 25.60 2.81 -9.02
C GLY A 649 24.15 2.37 -9.28
N MET A 650 23.25 2.55 -8.31
CA MET A 650 21.83 2.21 -8.45
C MET A 650 21.07 3.20 -9.34
N GLU A 651 21.61 4.39 -9.60
CA GLU A 651 20.97 5.47 -10.34
C GLU A 651 20.61 5.07 -11.78
N GLU A 652 21.51 4.35 -12.46
CA GLU A 652 21.30 3.84 -13.80
C GLU A 652 20.22 2.76 -13.84
N LEU A 653 20.27 1.83 -12.88
CA LEU A 653 19.28 0.76 -12.73
C LEU A 653 17.87 1.33 -12.54
N VAL A 654 17.73 2.34 -11.68
CA VAL A 654 16.43 2.99 -11.42
C VAL A 654 15.91 3.72 -12.66
N ALA A 655 16.77 4.47 -13.35
CA ALA A 655 16.38 5.16 -14.57
C ALA A 655 15.89 4.18 -15.65
N LYS A 656 16.59 3.05 -15.84
CA LYS A 656 16.23 2.00 -16.79
C LYS A 656 14.94 1.27 -16.39
N HIS A 657 14.87 0.73 -15.17
CA HIS A 657 13.77 -0.12 -14.72
C HIS A 657 12.49 0.66 -14.38
N SER A 658 12.58 1.97 -14.12
CA SER A 658 11.39 2.83 -14.01
C SER A 658 10.60 2.92 -15.33
N ARG A 659 11.25 2.64 -16.47
CA ARG A 659 10.71 2.72 -17.84
C ARG A 659 10.11 4.10 -18.17
N VAL A 660 10.61 5.13 -17.49
CA VAL A 660 10.29 6.52 -17.77
C VAL A 660 11.06 7.01 -19.02
N CYS A 661 12.25 6.45 -19.23
CA CYS A 661 13.05 6.63 -20.43
C CYS A 661 12.54 5.72 -21.56
N VAL A 662 12.51 6.22 -22.79
CA VAL A 662 12.17 5.41 -23.96
C VAL A 662 13.41 4.62 -24.37
N SER A 663 13.26 3.30 -24.49
CA SER A 663 14.33 2.38 -24.92
C SER A 663 14.02 1.74 -26.27
N ALA A 664 15.06 1.33 -26.99
CA ALA A 664 14.92 0.63 -28.25
C ALA A 664 14.37 -0.78 -28.04
N PHE A 665 13.38 -1.18 -28.85
CA PHE A 665 12.74 -2.50 -28.75
C PHE A 665 13.56 -3.59 -29.45
N ASN A 666 14.24 -3.21 -30.53
CA ASN A 666 15.02 -4.06 -31.41
C ASN A 666 16.33 -3.35 -31.76
N ASP A 667 17.29 -4.12 -32.23
CA ASP A 667 18.54 -3.59 -32.77
C ASP A 667 18.28 -2.80 -34.06
N GLY A 668 18.96 -1.67 -34.23
CA GLY A 668 18.77 -0.83 -35.41
C GLY A 668 19.67 0.40 -35.44
N VAL A 669 19.43 1.26 -36.44
CA VAL A 669 20.16 2.52 -36.62
C VAL A 669 19.20 3.70 -36.52
N VAL A 670 19.57 4.69 -35.71
CA VAL A 670 18.77 5.92 -35.51
C VAL A 670 18.82 6.77 -36.79
N LYS A 671 17.70 6.82 -37.52
CA LYS A 671 17.61 7.54 -38.79
C LYS A 671 17.30 9.02 -38.63
N ARG A 672 16.38 9.34 -37.70
CA ARG A 672 15.93 10.71 -37.43
C ARG A 672 15.69 10.88 -35.94
N VAL A 673 16.14 12.03 -35.42
CA VAL A 673 15.91 12.44 -34.04
C VAL A 673 15.27 13.83 -34.08
N ASP A 674 14.07 13.93 -33.53
CA ASP A 674 13.40 15.19 -33.25
C ASP A 674 13.11 15.28 -31.75
N ASN A 675 12.70 16.46 -31.28
CA ASN A 675 12.25 16.63 -29.91
C ASN A 675 11.01 15.78 -29.64
N SER A 676 10.05 15.67 -30.56
CA SER A 676 8.79 14.94 -30.35
C SER A 676 8.89 13.44 -30.61
N GLU A 677 9.82 12.99 -31.45
CA GLU A 677 9.91 11.58 -31.85
C GLU A 677 11.32 11.16 -32.27
N VAL A 678 11.61 9.87 -32.12
CA VAL A 678 12.84 9.23 -32.58
C VAL A 678 12.47 8.11 -33.55
N VAL A 679 13.12 8.05 -34.71
CA VAL A 679 12.87 7.02 -35.73
C VAL A 679 14.09 6.11 -35.83
N VAL A 680 13.88 4.82 -35.57
CA VAL A 680 14.90 3.77 -35.65
C VAL A 680 14.58 2.87 -36.84
N SER A 681 15.57 2.60 -37.68
CA SER A 681 15.48 1.62 -38.76
C SER A 681 15.99 0.27 -38.24
N GLU A 682 15.09 -0.70 -38.17
CA GLU A 682 15.38 -2.06 -37.70
C GLU A 682 15.94 -2.94 -38.82
N ALA A 683 16.51 -4.11 -38.45
CA ALA A 683 16.96 -5.11 -39.41
C ALA A 683 15.81 -5.55 -40.34
N GLY A 684 16.00 -5.38 -41.66
CA GLY A 684 14.96 -5.62 -42.67
C GLY A 684 14.33 -4.35 -43.26
N GLY A 685 14.76 -3.15 -42.83
CA GLY A 685 14.31 -1.87 -43.40
C GLY A 685 12.99 -1.35 -42.85
N LEU A 686 12.46 -1.98 -41.79
CA LEU A 686 11.26 -1.53 -41.11
C LEU A 686 11.58 -0.31 -40.23
N GLU A 687 10.87 0.80 -40.43
CA GLU A 687 11.05 2.02 -39.64
C GLU A 687 10.05 2.06 -38.50
N ARG A 688 10.56 2.20 -37.27
CA ARG A 688 9.74 2.31 -36.07
C ARG A 688 9.86 3.70 -35.48
N VAL A 689 8.71 4.31 -35.21
CA VAL A 689 8.60 5.65 -34.64
C VAL A 689 8.31 5.56 -33.15
N TYR A 690 9.18 6.18 -32.36
CA TYR A 690 9.08 6.30 -30.91
C TYR A 690 8.61 7.72 -30.57
N LYS A 691 7.37 7.87 -30.08
CA LYS A 691 6.83 9.16 -29.65
C LYS A 691 7.33 9.52 -28.24
N LEU A 692 7.72 10.78 -28.05
CA LEU A 692 8.19 11.32 -26.77
C LEU A 692 7.13 12.22 -26.14
N SER A 693 6.83 12.01 -24.86
CA SER A 693 5.88 12.84 -24.11
C SER A 693 6.46 14.22 -23.78
N LYS A 694 5.70 15.28 -24.05
CA LYS A 694 6.10 16.68 -23.81
C LYS A 694 5.12 17.41 -22.91
N PHE A 695 5.64 18.07 -21.88
CA PHE A 695 4.88 18.92 -20.95
C PHE A 695 3.57 18.28 -20.48
N ARG A 696 3.61 16.97 -20.19
CA ARG A 696 2.44 16.23 -19.71
C ARG A 696 2.31 16.45 -18.21
N LYS A 697 1.08 16.70 -17.75
CA LYS A 697 0.77 16.83 -16.31
C LYS A 697 0.90 15.46 -15.63
N THR A 698 1.51 15.41 -14.45
CA THR A 698 1.43 14.23 -13.56
C THR A 698 0.35 14.40 -12.49
N ASN A 699 -0.01 13.31 -11.79
CA ASN A 699 -0.98 13.35 -10.68
C ASN A 699 -0.68 14.40 -9.60
N GLN A 700 0.60 14.69 -9.34
CA GLN A 700 1.04 15.69 -8.34
C GLN A 700 1.30 17.07 -8.96
N ASN A 701 0.79 17.34 -10.17
CA ASN A 701 0.95 18.60 -10.92
C ASN A 701 2.41 18.93 -11.31
N THR A 702 3.32 17.95 -11.29
CA THR A 702 4.68 18.13 -11.82
C THR A 702 4.69 17.97 -13.33
N CYS A 703 5.81 18.31 -13.96
CA CYS A 703 6.00 18.24 -15.40
C CYS A 703 6.68 16.91 -15.79
N TYR A 704 6.00 16.11 -16.60
CA TYR A 704 6.58 14.96 -17.27
C TYR A 704 7.11 15.39 -18.64
N LEU A 705 8.44 15.35 -18.79
CA LEU A 705 9.15 15.79 -19.99
C LEU A 705 10.22 14.77 -20.37
N GLN A 706 10.13 14.21 -21.56
CA GLN A 706 11.19 13.39 -22.14
C GLN A 706 12.07 14.22 -23.08
N ARG A 707 13.37 13.90 -23.16
CA ARG A 707 14.34 14.58 -24.04
C ARG A 707 15.12 13.54 -24.84
N PRO A 708 15.22 13.65 -26.17
CA PRO A 708 16.02 12.71 -26.96
C PRO A 708 17.50 12.80 -26.56
N VAL A 709 18.13 11.64 -26.36
CA VAL A 709 19.56 11.48 -26.07
C VAL A 709 20.29 10.86 -27.26
N ALA A 710 19.60 9.96 -27.98
CA ALA A 710 20.12 9.32 -29.17
C ALA A 710 20.57 10.34 -30.22
N LYS A 711 21.67 10.03 -30.90
CA LYS A 711 22.19 10.83 -32.01
C LYS A 711 21.81 10.21 -33.35
N GLN A 712 21.59 11.05 -34.35
CA GLN A 712 21.36 10.58 -35.70
C GLN A 712 22.58 9.78 -36.20
N GLY A 713 22.34 8.60 -36.78
CA GLY A 713 23.37 7.67 -37.25
C GLY A 713 23.93 6.75 -36.17
N GLN A 714 23.48 6.83 -34.92
CA GLN A 714 23.89 5.93 -33.85
C GLN A 714 23.30 4.53 -34.06
N GLU A 715 24.14 3.50 -33.95
CA GLU A 715 23.70 2.11 -33.81
C GLU A 715 23.18 1.90 -32.38
N VAL A 716 21.99 1.35 -32.25
CA VAL A 716 21.33 1.07 -30.98
C VAL A 716 21.01 -0.42 -30.89
N LYS A 717 21.27 -1.00 -29.73
CA LYS A 717 20.86 -2.36 -29.40
C LYS A 717 19.51 -2.34 -28.67
N LYS A 718 18.82 -3.46 -28.67
CA LYS A 718 17.64 -3.69 -27.85
C LYS A 718 17.94 -3.36 -26.39
N GLY A 719 17.16 -2.44 -25.84
CA GLY A 719 17.30 -1.95 -24.47
C GLY A 719 18.13 -0.68 -24.31
N ASP A 720 18.80 -0.20 -25.35
CA ASP A 720 19.52 1.09 -25.30
C ASP A 720 18.54 2.25 -25.16
N LEU A 721 18.95 3.27 -24.39
CA LEU A 721 18.13 4.46 -24.13
C LEU A 721 18.12 5.40 -25.33
N LEU A 722 16.92 5.73 -25.81
CA LEU A 722 16.69 6.69 -26.89
C LEU A 722 16.43 8.11 -26.36
N SER A 723 15.85 8.21 -25.15
CA SER A 723 15.50 9.47 -24.52
C SER A 723 15.63 9.42 -23.00
N ASP A 724 16.04 10.53 -22.39
CA ASP A 724 15.93 10.76 -20.95
C ASP A 724 14.50 11.13 -20.56
N GLY A 725 14.10 10.72 -19.36
CA GLY A 725 12.85 11.11 -18.70
C GLY A 725 12.97 12.32 -17.76
N PRO A 726 11.88 12.69 -17.06
CA PRO A 726 11.97 13.60 -15.92
C PRO A 726 12.92 13.05 -14.86
N CYS A 727 13.76 13.92 -14.28
CA CYS A 727 14.79 13.53 -13.30
C CYS A 727 15.76 12.45 -13.79
N VAL A 728 16.05 12.38 -15.10
CA VAL A 728 17.11 11.52 -15.65
C VAL A 728 18.03 12.39 -16.50
N SER A 729 19.33 12.13 -16.40
CA SER A 729 20.35 12.76 -17.23
C SER A 729 21.36 11.71 -17.66
N ASP A 730 21.56 11.56 -18.97
CA ASP A 730 22.48 10.59 -19.56
C ASP A 730 22.25 9.15 -19.05
N GLY A 731 20.97 8.77 -18.91
CA GLY A 731 20.59 7.45 -18.41
C GLY A 731 20.76 7.21 -16.90
N GLU A 732 21.18 8.21 -16.12
CA GLU A 732 21.26 8.12 -14.65
C GLU A 732 20.15 8.93 -13.97
N LEU A 733 19.67 8.43 -12.84
CA LEU A 733 18.70 9.14 -12.01
C LEU A 733 19.31 10.43 -11.43
N ALA A 734 18.68 11.56 -11.77
CA ALA A 734 19.09 12.91 -11.45
C ALA A 734 17.94 13.70 -10.78
N LEU A 735 17.66 13.38 -9.51
CA LEU A 735 16.62 13.99 -8.68
C LEU A 735 16.90 15.45 -8.25
N GLY A 736 18.16 15.90 -8.29
CA GLY A 736 18.61 17.13 -7.65
C GLY A 736 19.79 17.78 -8.38
N LYS A 737 20.58 18.54 -7.63
CA LYS A 737 21.74 19.30 -8.10
C LYS A 737 22.89 19.22 -7.09
N ASN A 738 24.12 19.12 -7.59
CA ASN A 738 25.31 19.25 -6.76
C ASN A 738 25.56 20.75 -6.50
N VAL A 739 25.69 21.14 -5.23
CA VAL A 739 25.90 22.54 -4.82
C VAL A 739 27.03 22.65 -3.81
N MET A 740 27.74 23.79 -3.82
CA MET A 740 28.82 24.03 -2.87
C MET A 740 28.25 24.40 -1.51
N VAL A 741 28.51 23.56 -0.51
CA VAL A 741 27.98 23.70 0.86
C VAL A 741 29.09 24.03 1.84
N ALA A 742 28.82 24.93 2.79
CA ALA A 742 29.66 25.15 3.97
C ALA A 742 28.88 24.87 5.27
N PHE A 743 29.54 24.21 6.23
CA PHE A 743 28.99 23.97 7.56
C PHE A 743 29.49 25.00 8.56
N MET A 744 28.74 26.09 8.73
CA MET A 744 29.04 27.12 9.72
C MET A 744 27.77 27.85 10.17
N PRO A 745 27.67 28.30 11.43
CA PRO A 745 26.59 29.20 11.83
C PRO A 745 26.74 30.57 11.14
N TRP A 746 25.63 31.17 10.76
CA TRP A 746 25.63 32.48 10.08
C TRP A 746 24.50 33.38 10.58
N GLU A 747 24.82 34.31 11.49
CA GLU A 747 23.92 35.33 12.07
C GLU A 747 22.54 34.80 12.55
N GLY A 748 22.41 33.49 12.82
CA GLY A 748 21.14 32.86 13.15
C GLY A 748 20.20 32.61 11.97
N TYR A 749 20.57 32.96 10.74
CA TYR A 749 19.75 32.67 9.55
C TYR A 749 19.62 31.18 9.26
N ASN A 750 20.60 30.37 9.67
CA ASN A 750 20.55 28.92 9.62
C ASN A 750 20.26 28.29 10.99
N PHE A 751 19.55 29.00 11.88
CA PHE A 751 19.11 28.45 13.16
C PHE A 751 18.22 27.20 12.97
N GLU A 752 18.34 26.24 13.88
CA GLU A 752 17.70 24.92 13.77
C GLU A 752 18.08 24.22 12.44
N ASP A 753 17.10 24.05 11.56
CA ASP A 753 17.18 23.42 10.25
C ASP A 753 16.98 24.43 9.11
N ALA A 754 17.14 25.72 9.38
CA ALA A 754 17.06 26.73 8.34
C ALA A 754 18.28 26.66 7.40
N ILE A 755 18.05 26.94 6.12
CA ILE A 755 19.05 26.89 5.05
C ILE A 755 19.19 28.28 4.45
N ILE A 756 20.42 28.73 4.31
CA ILE A 756 20.77 29.97 3.61
C ILE A 756 21.14 29.62 2.17
N LEU A 757 20.56 30.34 1.22
CA LEU A 757 20.82 30.14 -0.20
C LEU A 757 21.51 31.38 -0.79
N SER A 758 22.47 31.15 -1.67
CA SER A 758 23.03 32.19 -2.52
C SER A 758 22.03 32.63 -3.60
N GLU A 759 21.99 33.92 -3.90
CA GLU A 759 21.22 34.48 -5.01
C GLU A 759 21.63 33.88 -6.36
N ARG A 760 22.89 33.42 -6.48
CA ARG A 760 23.40 32.71 -7.68
C ARG A 760 22.48 31.57 -8.10
N LEU A 761 22.06 30.75 -7.13
CA LEU A 761 21.18 29.60 -7.36
C LEU A 761 19.83 29.99 -7.96
N VAL A 762 19.33 31.18 -7.63
CA VAL A 762 18.07 31.72 -8.15
C VAL A 762 18.26 32.33 -9.53
N LYS A 763 19.38 33.02 -9.77
CA LYS A 763 19.74 33.61 -11.07
C LYS A 763 19.97 32.53 -12.13
N GLU A 764 20.67 31.46 -11.77
CA GLU A 764 21.01 30.35 -12.67
C GLU A 764 19.90 29.30 -12.83
N ASP A 765 18.74 29.50 -12.18
CA ASP A 765 17.60 28.59 -12.24
C ASP A 765 17.92 27.15 -11.78
N VAL A 766 18.85 26.98 -10.83
CA VAL A 766 19.34 25.67 -10.35
C VAL A 766 18.21 24.82 -9.79
N PHE A 767 17.42 25.37 -8.85
CA PHE A 767 16.29 24.70 -8.22
C PHE A 767 14.92 25.13 -8.80
N THR A 768 14.89 25.48 -10.08
CA THR A 768 13.65 25.85 -10.78
C THR A 768 12.94 24.62 -11.31
N SER A 769 11.65 24.45 -10.98
CA SER A 769 10.80 23.35 -11.45
C SER A 769 9.65 23.86 -12.32
N ILE A 770 9.04 22.98 -13.11
CA ILE A 770 7.83 23.30 -13.90
C ILE A 770 6.63 22.61 -13.24
N THR A 771 5.59 23.39 -12.96
CA THR A 771 4.31 22.91 -12.45
C THR A 771 3.23 23.12 -13.49
N ILE A 772 2.38 22.11 -13.71
CA ILE A 772 1.27 22.16 -14.65
C ILE A 772 -0.02 21.91 -13.86
N LYS A 773 -0.92 22.91 -13.85
CA LYS A 773 -2.23 22.80 -13.20
C LYS A 773 -3.31 22.67 -14.27
N GLU A 774 -4.23 21.75 -14.05
CA GLU A 774 -5.43 21.54 -14.87
C GLU A 774 -6.60 22.25 -14.21
N PHE A 775 -7.36 22.99 -14.99
CA PHE A 775 -8.63 23.59 -14.62
C PHE A 775 -9.69 23.10 -15.57
N GLU A 776 -10.85 22.72 -15.03
CA GLU A 776 -11.98 22.24 -15.82
C GLU A 776 -13.24 23.02 -15.49
N ILE A 777 -14.09 23.19 -16.51
CA ILE A 777 -15.43 23.74 -16.37
C ILE A 777 -16.38 22.96 -17.26
N GLU A 778 -17.55 22.66 -16.72
CA GLU A 778 -18.62 21.92 -17.40
C GLU A 778 -19.79 22.88 -17.67
N ALA A 779 -20.32 22.83 -18.88
CA ALA A 779 -21.59 23.45 -19.24
C ALA A 779 -22.71 22.41 -19.09
N ARG A 780 -23.65 22.67 -18.17
CA ARG A 780 -24.72 21.74 -17.83
C ARG A 780 -26.08 22.22 -18.32
N ASP A 781 -26.94 21.26 -18.64
CA ASP A 781 -28.35 21.52 -18.85
C ASP A 781 -29.07 21.57 -17.50
N THR A 782 -29.50 22.78 -17.11
CA THR A 782 -30.20 23.00 -15.83
C THR A 782 -31.70 23.04 -16.05
N LYS A 783 -32.50 22.86 -14.99
CA LYS A 783 -33.96 23.02 -15.07
C LYS A 783 -34.40 24.42 -15.57
N GLN A 784 -33.54 25.44 -15.45
CA GLN A 784 -33.82 26.82 -15.85
C GLN A 784 -33.36 27.12 -17.29
N GLY A 785 -32.65 26.18 -17.93
CA GLY A 785 -32.07 26.30 -19.26
C GLY A 785 -30.62 25.81 -19.29
N ALA A 786 -30.08 25.62 -20.50
CA ALA A 786 -28.70 25.21 -20.69
C ALA A 786 -27.73 26.34 -20.32
N GLU A 787 -26.68 26.01 -19.58
CA GLU A 787 -25.51 26.88 -19.40
C GLU A 787 -24.75 26.97 -20.72
N VAL A 788 -24.33 28.18 -21.10
CA VAL A 788 -23.65 28.42 -22.38
C VAL A 788 -22.25 28.95 -22.13
N ILE A 789 -21.27 28.39 -22.84
CA ILE A 789 -19.91 28.92 -22.91
C ILE A 789 -19.89 29.97 -24.01
N THR A 790 -19.54 31.20 -23.65
CA THR A 790 -19.56 32.36 -24.55
C THR A 790 -18.63 33.46 -24.08
N ARG A 791 -18.15 34.27 -25.03
CA ARG A 791 -17.40 35.49 -24.78
C ARG A 791 -18.28 36.65 -24.29
N ASP A 792 -19.58 36.65 -24.58
CA ASP A 792 -20.52 37.71 -24.17
C ASP A 792 -21.00 37.50 -22.73
N ILE A 793 -20.22 38.01 -21.77
CA ILE A 793 -20.45 37.88 -20.34
C ILE A 793 -20.99 39.21 -19.79
N PRO A 794 -22.08 39.22 -19.00
CA PRO A 794 -22.69 40.45 -18.50
C PRO A 794 -21.77 41.21 -17.53
N HIS A 795 -21.83 42.55 -17.57
CA HIS A 795 -21.14 43.48 -16.65
C HIS A 795 -19.60 43.43 -16.71
N LEU A 796 -19.01 42.88 -17.76
CA LEU A 796 -17.56 42.87 -17.96
C LEU A 796 -17.16 43.80 -19.11
N SER A 797 -16.00 44.44 -18.97
CA SER A 797 -15.40 45.25 -20.03
C SER A 797 -14.80 44.37 -21.13
N GLU A 798 -14.65 44.93 -22.34
CA GLU A 798 -13.96 44.22 -23.44
C GLU A 798 -12.51 43.85 -23.08
N ASP A 799 -11.85 44.66 -22.26
CA ASP A 799 -10.50 44.37 -21.76
C ASP A 799 -10.44 43.07 -20.94
N ALA A 800 -11.50 42.74 -20.20
CA ALA A 800 -11.56 41.54 -19.38
C ALA A 800 -11.74 40.26 -20.21
N THR A 801 -12.30 40.37 -21.43
CA THR A 801 -12.52 39.25 -22.35
C THR A 801 -11.52 39.22 -23.50
N ARG A 802 -10.49 40.06 -23.48
CA ARG A 802 -9.48 40.20 -24.56
C ARG A 802 -8.72 38.91 -24.90
N TYR A 803 -8.59 38.01 -23.93
CA TYR A 803 -7.84 36.75 -24.07
C TYR A 803 -8.71 35.58 -24.51
N LEU A 804 -10.03 35.77 -24.55
CA LEU A 804 -10.97 34.75 -24.97
C LEU A 804 -11.13 34.79 -26.49
N ASP A 805 -11.20 33.62 -27.09
CA ASP A 805 -11.61 33.44 -28.48
C ASP A 805 -13.13 33.69 -28.65
N ASP A 806 -13.62 33.53 -29.88
CA ASP A 806 -15.03 33.75 -30.21
C ASP A 806 -15.96 32.73 -29.54
N GLU A 807 -15.46 31.55 -29.13
CA GLU A 807 -16.22 30.58 -28.34
C GLU A 807 -16.26 30.93 -26.85
N GLY A 808 -15.44 31.87 -26.39
CA GLY A 808 -15.33 32.25 -24.98
C GLY A 808 -14.30 31.42 -24.21
N VAL A 809 -13.34 30.79 -24.88
CA VAL A 809 -12.25 30.00 -24.28
C VAL A 809 -10.91 30.73 -24.46
N ILE A 810 -10.04 30.63 -23.48
CA ILE A 810 -8.73 31.31 -23.55
C ILE A 810 -7.80 30.70 -24.61
N VAL A 811 -7.08 31.56 -25.34
CA VAL A 811 -6.13 31.13 -26.38
C VAL A 811 -4.84 30.56 -25.76
N PRO A 812 -4.36 29.37 -26.19
CA PRO A 812 -3.06 28.84 -25.79
C PRO A 812 -1.90 29.79 -26.10
N GLY A 813 -0.86 29.80 -25.26
CA GLY A 813 0.27 30.73 -25.33
C GLY A 813 0.06 32.03 -24.56
N THR A 814 -1.15 32.30 -24.08
CA THR A 814 -1.47 33.49 -23.29
C THR A 814 -0.88 33.40 -21.88
N TRP A 815 -0.28 34.49 -21.41
CA TRP A 815 0.12 34.64 -20.01
C TRP A 815 -1.05 35.17 -19.18
N VAL A 816 -1.42 34.44 -18.13
CA VAL A 816 -2.56 34.73 -17.27
C VAL A 816 -2.15 35.06 -15.84
N LYS A 817 -2.95 35.92 -15.19
CA LYS A 817 -2.82 36.34 -13.80
C LYS A 817 -4.08 36.01 -13.01
N PRO A 818 -4.03 35.98 -11.67
CA PRO A 818 -5.22 35.84 -10.84
C PRO A 818 -6.34 36.80 -11.22
N GLY A 819 -7.56 36.28 -11.36
CA GLY A 819 -8.75 37.06 -11.74
C GLY A 819 -9.07 37.08 -13.24
N ASP A 820 -8.09 36.77 -14.11
CA ASP A 820 -8.32 36.64 -15.55
C ASP A 820 -9.30 35.49 -15.84
N ILE A 821 -10.10 35.65 -16.90
CA ILE A 821 -11.12 34.67 -17.28
C ILE A 821 -10.48 33.63 -18.20
N LEU A 822 -10.61 32.37 -17.80
CA LEU A 822 -10.15 31.23 -18.58
C LEU A 822 -11.23 30.71 -19.54
N VAL A 823 -12.47 30.67 -19.07
CA VAL A 823 -13.64 30.27 -19.86
C VAL A 823 -14.83 31.12 -19.44
N GLY A 824 -15.42 31.83 -20.38
CA GLY A 824 -16.67 32.56 -20.20
C GLY A 824 -17.85 31.60 -20.12
N ARG A 825 -18.59 31.60 -19.00
CA ARG A 825 -19.79 30.77 -18.82
C ARG A 825 -20.92 31.56 -18.20
N ILE A 826 -22.08 31.53 -18.86
CA ILE A 826 -23.32 32.15 -18.37
C ILE A 826 -24.33 31.09 -17.94
N THR A 827 -24.96 31.31 -16.79
CA THR A 827 -26.04 30.45 -16.27
C THR A 827 -27.36 31.21 -16.30
N PRO A 828 -28.44 30.66 -16.86
CA PRO A 828 -29.77 31.29 -16.81
C PRO A 828 -30.25 31.40 -15.36
N LYS A 829 -30.90 32.52 -15.02
CA LYS A 829 -31.35 32.84 -13.67
C LYS A 829 -32.82 33.24 -13.70
N THR A 830 -33.61 32.67 -12.80
CA THR A 830 -34.98 33.17 -12.57
C THR A 830 -34.96 34.60 -12.02
N GLN A 831 -35.76 35.49 -12.59
CA GLN A 831 -35.92 36.86 -12.10
C GLN A 831 -36.37 36.84 -10.64
N LYS A 832 -35.53 37.39 -9.75
CA LYS A 832 -35.89 37.66 -8.36
C LYS A 832 -36.56 39.02 -8.28
N GLU A 833 -37.48 39.19 -7.34
CA GLU A 833 -37.96 40.53 -6.98
C GLU A 833 -36.77 41.36 -6.48
N VAL A 834 -36.41 42.38 -7.25
CA VAL A 834 -35.38 43.34 -6.86
C VAL A 834 -35.95 44.30 -5.82
N THR A 835 -35.13 44.69 -4.86
CA THR A 835 -35.52 45.66 -3.83
C THR A 835 -35.84 47.03 -4.48
N PRO A 836 -36.64 47.88 -3.83
CA PRO A 836 -36.99 49.20 -4.36
C PRO A 836 -35.77 50.05 -4.77
N GLU A 837 -34.67 49.95 -4.02
CA GLU A 837 -33.41 50.66 -4.27
C GLU A 837 -32.79 50.22 -5.60
N TYR A 838 -32.71 48.90 -5.85
CA TYR A 838 -32.21 48.38 -7.12
C TYR A 838 -33.15 48.69 -8.30
N LYS A 839 -34.48 48.67 -8.09
CA LYS A 839 -35.45 49.07 -9.11
C LYS A 839 -35.29 50.54 -9.52
N LEU A 840 -35.08 51.42 -8.55
CA LEU A 840 -34.78 52.83 -8.79
C LEU A 840 -33.46 52.98 -9.56
N LEU A 841 -32.41 52.28 -9.13
CA LEU A 841 -31.09 52.33 -9.77
C LEU A 841 -31.15 51.89 -11.24
N TYR A 842 -31.83 50.78 -11.55
CA TYR A 842 -32.06 50.34 -12.93
C TYR A 842 -32.86 51.35 -13.75
N SER A 843 -33.82 52.04 -13.13
CA SER A 843 -34.62 53.07 -13.78
C SER A 843 -33.81 54.34 -14.07
N ILE A 844 -32.86 54.71 -13.19
CA ILE A 844 -31.94 55.85 -13.38
C ILE A 844 -30.94 55.58 -14.50
N PHE A 845 -30.33 54.39 -14.53
CA PHE A 845 -29.31 54.04 -15.53
C PHE A 845 -29.87 53.46 -16.83
N GLY A 846 -31.18 53.21 -16.91
CA GLY A 846 -31.83 52.61 -18.07
C GLY A 846 -31.41 51.15 -18.34
N GLU A 847 -30.76 50.51 -17.37
CA GLU A 847 -30.31 49.12 -17.48
C GLU A 847 -31.43 48.16 -17.09
N LYS A 848 -31.68 47.15 -17.92
CA LYS A 848 -32.56 46.03 -17.55
C LYS A 848 -31.77 45.00 -16.76
N ALA A 849 -32.38 44.45 -15.72
CA ALA A 849 -31.85 43.25 -15.08
C ALA A 849 -31.72 42.14 -16.13
N ARG A 850 -30.50 41.68 -16.39
CA ARG A 850 -30.25 40.57 -17.33
C ARG A 850 -30.63 39.24 -16.66
N ASP A 851 -31.18 38.33 -17.44
CA ASP A 851 -31.68 37.01 -16.99
C ASP A 851 -30.56 35.96 -16.84
N VAL A 852 -29.30 36.37 -16.91
CA VAL A 852 -28.13 35.48 -16.87
C VAL A 852 -27.14 35.91 -15.80
N LYS A 853 -26.45 34.94 -15.20
CA LYS A 853 -25.42 35.13 -14.18
C LYS A 853 -24.05 34.73 -14.72
N ASP A 854 -23.02 35.53 -14.43
CA ASP A 854 -21.62 35.15 -14.65
C ASP A 854 -21.25 33.99 -13.71
N THR A 855 -20.85 32.88 -14.32
CA THR A 855 -20.38 31.65 -13.67
C THR A 855 -19.09 31.15 -14.31
N SER A 856 -18.35 32.08 -14.91
CA SER A 856 -17.12 31.85 -15.67
C SER A 856 -16.01 31.28 -14.80
N LEU A 857 -15.14 30.49 -15.42
CA LEU A 857 -13.92 29.99 -14.78
C LEU A 857 -12.88 31.10 -14.79
N ARG A 858 -12.42 31.50 -13.60
CA ARG A 858 -11.36 32.50 -13.43
C ARG A 858 -10.11 31.86 -12.85
N VAL A 859 -8.95 32.44 -13.16
CA VAL A 859 -7.68 32.02 -12.57
C VAL A 859 -7.74 32.29 -11.06
N PRO A 860 -7.55 31.26 -10.21
CA PRO A 860 -7.58 31.46 -8.77
C PRO A 860 -6.38 32.26 -8.28
N TYR A 861 -6.55 32.91 -7.11
CA TYR A 861 -5.47 33.63 -6.45
C TYR A 861 -4.24 32.73 -6.19
N GLY A 862 -3.06 33.27 -6.47
CA GLY A 862 -1.78 32.56 -6.34
C GLY A 862 -1.39 31.66 -7.53
N VAL A 863 -2.23 31.58 -8.58
CA VAL A 863 -1.89 30.91 -9.83
C VAL A 863 -1.63 31.95 -10.92
N GLU A 864 -0.50 31.81 -11.59
CA GLU A 864 -0.11 32.59 -12.76
C GLU A 864 0.74 31.69 -13.67
N GLY A 865 0.78 31.99 -14.96
CA GLY A 865 1.59 31.22 -15.90
C GLY A 865 1.09 31.31 -17.33
N VAL A 866 1.61 30.43 -18.17
CA VAL A 866 1.24 30.34 -19.59
C VAL A 866 0.21 29.24 -19.78
N VAL A 867 -0.85 29.52 -20.54
CA VAL A 867 -1.78 28.47 -21.01
C VAL A 867 -1.04 27.60 -22.02
N ILE A 868 -0.78 26.33 -21.68
CA ILE A 868 -0.04 25.39 -22.53
C ILE A 868 -0.99 24.79 -23.58
N LYS A 869 -2.15 24.33 -23.13
CA LYS A 869 -3.09 23.54 -23.93
C LYS A 869 -4.52 23.82 -23.45
N THR A 870 -5.45 23.89 -24.38
CA THR A 870 -6.90 23.88 -24.14
C THR A 870 -7.51 22.68 -24.86
N GLN A 871 -8.45 22.00 -24.21
CA GLN A 871 -9.18 20.86 -24.76
C GLN A 871 -10.67 21.10 -24.58
N ILE A 872 -11.45 20.91 -25.64
CA ILE A 872 -12.90 21.09 -25.65
C ILE A 872 -13.51 19.72 -25.99
N TYR A 873 -14.42 19.25 -25.15
CA TYR A 873 -15.15 18.02 -25.34
C TYR A 873 -16.63 18.34 -25.50
N ASP A 874 -17.15 18.09 -26.70
CA ASP A 874 -18.57 18.28 -27.03
C ASP A 874 -19.31 16.95 -27.03
N ARG A 875 -20.54 16.95 -26.52
CA ARG A 875 -21.39 15.75 -26.49
C ARG A 875 -21.68 15.15 -27.87
N LYS A 876 -21.60 15.96 -28.93
CA LYS A 876 -21.85 15.51 -30.32
C LYS A 876 -20.75 14.59 -30.82
N ASP A 877 -19.51 14.90 -30.47
CA ASP A 877 -18.33 14.15 -30.90
C ASP A 877 -17.93 13.06 -29.88
N TYR A 878 -18.40 13.20 -28.64
CA TYR A 878 -18.02 12.36 -27.53
C TYR A 878 -19.23 11.74 -26.80
N GLN A 879 -19.47 10.44 -27.00
CA GLN A 879 -20.64 9.72 -26.47
C GLN A 879 -20.60 9.43 -24.96
N GLU A 880 -19.48 9.67 -24.27
CA GLU A 880 -19.30 9.31 -22.85
C GLU A 880 -19.24 10.50 -21.88
N LEU A 881 -19.82 11.67 -22.21
CA LEU A 881 -19.95 12.75 -21.24
C LEU A 881 -20.96 12.40 -20.13
N PRO A 882 -20.75 12.88 -18.87
CA PRO A 882 -21.70 12.68 -17.79
C PRO A 882 -23.12 13.14 -18.15
N PRO A 883 -24.18 12.49 -17.64
CA PRO A 883 -25.55 12.84 -17.97
C PRO A 883 -25.86 14.28 -17.52
N GLY A 884 -26.35 15.09 -18.47
CA GLY A 884 -26.68 16.49 -18.24
C GLY A 884 -25.53 17.47 -18.51
N VAL A 885 -24.34 16.99 -18.87
CA VAL A 885 -23.22 17.83 -19.33
C VAL A 885 -23.25 17.89 -20.86
N GLU A 886 -23.19 19.10 -21.43
CA GLU A 886 -23.17 19.31 -22.88
C GLU A 886 -21.75 19.50 -23.42
N LYS A 887 -20.96 20.33 -22.75
CA LYS A 887 -19.59 20.68 -23.13
C LYS A 887 -18.68 20.68 -21.89
N ILE A 888 -17.48 20.15 -22.01
CA ILE A 888 -16.42 20.25 -21.00
C ILE A 888 -15.22 20.95 -21.61
N VAL A 889 -14.69 21.97 -20.93
CA VAL A 889 -13.47 22.65 -21.32
C VAL A 889 -12.40 22.43 -20.26
N LYS A 890 -11.26 21.90 -20.68
CA LYS A 890 -10.07 21.67 -19.85
C LYS A 890 -8.93 22.58 -20.29
N ILE A 891 -8.28 23.22 -19.32
CA ILE A 891 -7.21 24.20 -19.55
C ILE A 891 -6.01 23.84 -18.69
N TYR A 892 -4.85 23.77 -19.32
CA TYR A 892 -3.59 23.47 -18.65
C TYR A 892 -2.73 24.74 -18.56
N ILE A 893 -2.41 25.16 -17.34
CA ILE A 893 -1.54 26.32 -17.09
C ILE A 893 -0.19 25.81 -16.57
N GLY A 894 0.87 26.18 -17.29
CA GLY A 894 2.26 25.92 -16.94
C GLY A 894 2.90 27.11 -16.24
N ARG A 895 3.55 26.86 -15.11
CA ARG A 895 4.32 27.87 -14.37
C ARG A 895 5.72 27.35 -14.08
N LYS A 896 6.73 28.20 -14.31
CA LYS A 896 8.08 27.99 -13.76
C LYS A 896 8.11 28.43 -12.30
N ARG A 897 8.56 27.57 -11.41
CA ARG A 897 8.67 27.83 -9.97
C ARG A 897 10.13 27.83 -9.56
N LYS A 898 10.68 29.04 -9.41
CA LYS A 898 11.99 29.26 -8.81
C LYS A 898 11.97 28.89 -7.32
N VAL A 899 13.15 28.71 -6.71
CA VAL A 899 13.25 28.54 -5.26
C VAL A 899 12.96 29.88 -4.56
N LYS A 900 12.22 29.81 -3.45
CA LYS A 900 11.84 30.98 -2.64
C LYS A 900 12.07 30.71 -1.15
N ILE A 901 12.09 31.78 -0.37
CA ILE A 901 12.03 31.70 1.10
C ILE A 901 10.77 30.94 1.51
N GLY A 902 10.93 29.96 2.39
CA GLY A 902 9.87 29.05 2.84
C GLY A 902 9.78 27.74 2.06
N ASP A 903 10.47 27.59 0.92
CA ASP A 903 10.57 26.30 0.23
C ASP A 903 11.41 25.32 1.03
N LYS A 904 11.05 24.03 0.95
CA LYS A 904 11.75 22.96 1.64
C LYS A 904 12.76 22.27 0.72
N LEU A 905 14.01 22.21 1.18
CA LEU A 905 15.11 21.48 0.55
C LEU A 905 15.56 20.34 1.46
N ALA A 906 16.22 19.34 0.89
CA ALA A 906 16.82 18.25 1.65
C ALA A 906 18.02 17.62 0.94
N GLY A 907 18.93 17.02 1.69
CA GLY A 907 19.90 16.05 1.16
C GLY A 907 19.37 14.62 1.24
N ARG A 908 20.20 13.65 0.85
CA ARG A 908 19.86 12.22 0.88
C ARG A 908 19.96 11.60 2.28
N HIS A 909 20.66 12.25 3.20
CA HIS A 909 20.98 11.77 4.55
C HIS A 909 19.95 12.19 5.63
N GLY A 910 18.70 12.44 5.22
CA GLY A 910 17.63 12.88 6.13
C GLY A 910 17.80 14.28 6.71
N ASN A 911 18.75 15.06 6.19
CA ASN A 911 18.95 16.48 6.50
C ASN A 911 17.94 17.32 5.68
N LYS A 912 16.87 17.76 6.34
CA LYS A 912 15.85 18.64 5.77
C LYS A 912 16.08 20.06 6.26
N GLY A 913 15.69 21.03 5.43
CA GLY A 913 15.64 22.40 5.89
C GLY A 913 14.76 23.31 5.05
N ILE A 914 14.43 24.46 5.63
CA ILE A 914 13.60 25.48 4.99
C ILE A 914 14.51 26.61 4.56
N ALA A 915 14.39 27.07 3.31
CA ALA A 915 15.10 28.25 2.86
C ALA A 915 14.63 29.47 3.67
N SER A 916 15.49 30.02 4.53
CA SER A 916 15.15 31.15 5.42
C SER A 916 15.43 32.49 4.78
N VAL A 917 16.55 32.58 4.05
CA VAL A 917 16.99 33.79 3.36
C VAL A 917 17.70 33.42 2.06
N VAL A 918 17.53 34.27 1.06
CA VAL A 918 18.35 34.27 -0.15
C VAL A 918 19.30 35.44 -0.04
N MET A 919 20.59 35.18 0.14
CA MET A 919 21.62 36.20 0.33
C MET A 919 22.26 36.59 -1.00
N PRO A 920 22.57 37.88 -1.21
CA PRO A 920 23.39 38.32 -2.35
C PRO A 920 24.71 37.55 -2.42
N GLU A 921 25.22 37.34 -3.64
CA GLU A 921 26.45 36.56 -3.86
C GLU A 921 27.66 37.17 -3.17
N GLU A 922 27.71 38.50 -3.13
CA GLU A 922 28.77 39.29 -2.48
C GLU A 922 28.77 39.17 -0.95
N ASP A 923 27.64 38.84 -0.33
CA ASP A 923 27.54 38.69 1.12
C ASP A 923 27.84 37.25 1.57
N MET A 924 27.85 36.29 0.64
CA MET A 924 28.09 34.89 0.96
C MET A 924 29.57 34.65 1.35
N PRO A 925 29.83 33.69 2.26
CA PRO A 925 31.19 33.23 2.49
C PRO A 925 31.84 32.75 1.19
N PHE A 926 33.12 33.07 1.00
CA PHE A 926 33.85 32.68 -0.20
C PHE A 926 35.19 32.01 0.12
N LEU A 927 35.67 31.21 -0.83
CA LEU A 927 36.93 30.48 -0.79
C LEU A 927 38.13 31.40 -1.12
N GLU A 928 39.35 30.92 -0.85
CA GLU A 928 40.59 31.64 -1.21
C GLU A 928 40.70 32.00 -2.70
N ASP A 929 40.03 31.23 -3.58
CA ASP A 929 39.98 31.49 -5.02
C ASP A 929 38.91 32.52 -5.45
N GLY A 930 38.17 33.09 -4.50
CA GLY A 930 37.10 34.05 -4.73
C GLY A 930 35.74 33.43 -5.02
N SER A 931 35.62 32.11 -5.08
CA SER A 931 34.35 31.44 -5.37
C SER A 931 33.42 31.49 -4.14
N PRO A 932 32.19 32.04 -4.25
CA PRO A 932 31.24 32.03 -3.16
C PRO A 932 30.64 30.63 -2.94
N VAL A 933 30.27 30.34 -1.69
CA VAL A 933 29.51 29.15 -1.32
C VAL A 933 28.06 29.30 -1.78
N ASP A 934 27.42 28.22 -2.21
CA ASP A 934 26.03 28.24 -2.67
C ASP A 934 25.03 28.13 -1.52
N VAL A 935 25.34 27.28 -0.53
CA VAL A 935 24.45 26.95 0.58
C VAL A 935 25.23 26.90 1.89
N VAL A 936 24.70 27.55 2.93
CA VAL A 936 25.28 27.46 4.28
C VAL A 936 24.34 26.66 5.18
N LEU A 937 24.86 25.58 5.76
CA LEU A 937 24.16 24.67 6.66
C LEU A 937 24.69 24.78 8.09
N ASN A 938 23.82 24.49 9.06
CA ASN A 938 24.18 24.51 10.47
C ASN A 938 24.97 23.24 10.85
N PRO A 939 26.20 23.36 11.37
CA PRO A 939 27.00 22.20 11.80
C PRO A 939 26.38 21.47 13.00
N LEU A 940 25.63 22.16 13.86
CA LEU A 940 25.05 21.58 15.09
C LEU A 940 24.01 20.49 14.80
N GLY A 941 23.42 20.51 13.60
CA GLY A 941 22.42 19.55 13.18
C GLY A 941 22.98 18.16 12.87
N VAL A 942 24.30 18.01 12.70
CA VAL A 942 24.93 16.73 12.32
C VAL A 942 25.14 15.83 13.54
N PRO A 943 25.78 16.28 14.65
CA PRO A 943 26.03 15.41 15.81
C PRO A 943 24.74 14.94 16.48
N SER A 944 23.72 15.80 16.60
CA SER A 944 22.47 15.45 17.28
C SER A 944 21.63 14.43 16.50
N ARG A 945 21.86 14.32 15.19
CA ARG A 945 21.11 13.45 14.28
C ARG A 945 21.89 12.23 13.83
N MET A 946 23.19 12.19 14.13
CA MET A 946 24.09 11.08 13.80
C MET A 946 24.04 10.67 12.32
N ASN A 947 23.94 11.63 11.41
CA ASN A 947 24.01 11.43 9.96
C ASN A 947 25.34 11.93 9.41
N ILE A 948 26.41 11.21 9.74
CA ILE A 948 27.78 11.58 9.40
C ILE A 948 28.05 11.36 7.90
N GLY A 949 27.28 10.50 7.23
CA GLY A 949 27.40 10.24 5.80
C GLY A 949 27.37 11.50 4.95
N GLN A 950 26.61 12.52 5.35
CA GLN A 950 26.53 13.80 4.62
C GLN A 950 27.86 14.58 4.59
N ILE A 951 28.70 14.43 5.63
CA ILE A 951 30.02 15.06 5.67
C ILE A 951 30.94 14.33 4.68
N LEU A 952 30.91 13.00 4.69
CA LEU A 952 31.70 12.18 3.76
C LEU A 952 31.30 12.43 2.31
N GLU A 953 30.00 12.58 2.04
CA GLU A 953 29.46 12.96 0.73
C GLU A 953 30.04 14.31 0.27
N ILE A 954 30.05 15.33 1.13
CA ILE A 954 30.57 16.67 0.82
C ILE A 954 32.06 16.62 0.45
N LEU A 955 32.85 15.92 1.26
CA LEU A 955 34.29 15.81 1.08
C LEU A 955 34.63 15.06 -0.21
N LEU A 956 34.00 13.91 -0.42
CA LEU A 956 34.20 13.11 -1.61
C LEU A 956 33.70 13.82 -2.86
N GLY A 957 32.56 14.51 -2.78
CA GLY A 957 32.00 15.31 -3.86
C GLY A 957 32.93 16.45 -4.27
N TRP A 958 33.61 17.08 -3.30
CA TRP A 958 34.58 18.14 -3.61
C TRP A 958 35.82 17.61 -4.33
N ALA A 959 36.35 16.48 -3.88
CA ALA A 959 37.44 15.78 -4.57
C ALA A 959 37.02 15.37 -5.99
N ALA A 960 35.83 14.80 -6.14
CA ALA A 960 35.29 14.35 -7.42
C ALA A 960 35.12 15.52 -8.41
N ASP A 961 34.62 16.66 -7.95
CA ASP A 961 34.44 17.85 -8.78
C ASP A 961 35.78 18.42 -9.27
N ARG A 962 36.79 18.51 -8.39
CA ARG A 962 38.15 18.97 -8.75
C ARG A 962 38.89 18.02 -9.69
N LEU A 963 38.69 16.72 -9.52
CA LEU A 963 39.25 15.69 -10.40
C LEU A 963 38.43 15.49 -11.69
N ASN A 964 37.27 16.16 -11.81
CA ASN A 964 36.33 16.02 -12.92
C ASN A 964 35.86 14.56 -13.16
N ILE A 965 35.63 13.83 -12.06
CA ILE A 965 35.14 12.44 -12.06
C ILE A 965 33.80 12.33 -11.36
N ARG A 966 33.05 11.26 -11.62
CA ARG A 966 31.89 10.84 -10.81
C ARG A 966 32.26 9.57 -10.06
N ILE A 967 31.89 9.48 -8.80
CA ILE A 967 32.28 8.39 -7.90
C ILE A 967 31.04 7.60 -7.49
N ALA A 968 31.09 6.27 -7.61
CA ALA A 968 30.09 5.38 -7.04
C ALA A 968 30.61 4.76 -5.74
N THR A 969 29.82 4.90 -4.67
CA THR A 969 30.09 4.39 -3.33
C THR A 969 28.92 3.49 -2.92
N PRO A 970 28.96 2.19 -3.25
CA PRO A 970 27.87 1.29 -2.96
C PRO A 970 27.66 1.11 -1.45
N VAL A 971 26.42 0.82 -1.05
CA VAL A 971 26.02 0.70 0.36
C VAL A 971 26.78 -0.44 1.07
N PHE A 972 27.39 -0.16 2.23
CA PHE A 972 28.25 -1.08 3.00
C PHE A 972 29.51 -1.60 2.26
N GLU A 973 29.75 -1.18 1.02
CA GLU A 973 30.99 -1.43 0.26
C GLU A 973 31.73 -0.12 -0.03
N GLY A 974 31.37 0.95 0.68
CA GLY A 974 31.84 2.29 0.45
C GLY A 974 33.33 2.50 0.74
N LEU A 975 33.80 3.69 0.35
CA LEU A 975 35.15 4.13 0.66
C LEU A 975 35.33 4.31 2.16
N LYS A 976 36.45 3.84 2.69
CA LYS A 976 36.80 4.16 4.08
C LYS A 976 37.23 5.61 4.16
N VAL A 977 37.15 6.18 5.36
CA VAL A 977 37.56 7.57 5.63
C VAL A 977 38.98 7.86 5.13
N GLY A 978 39.91 6.91 5.31
CA GLY A 978 41.29 7.04 4.79
C GLY A 978 41.36 7.16 3.26
N ASP A 979 40.54 6.41 2.53
CA ASP A 979 40.51 6.46 1.07
C ASP A 979 39.95 7.82 0.57
N VAL A 980 38.94 8.36 1.26
CA VAL A 980 38.40 9.71 0.98
C VAL A 980 39.47 10.78 1.19
N GLN A 981 40.25 10.67 2.27
CA GLN A 981 41.37 11.57 2.55
C GLN A 981 42.46 11.50 1.47
N ASP A 982 42.80 10.29 1.02
CA ASP A 982 43.81 10.11 -0.03
C ASP A 982 43.31 10.67 -1.38
N LEU A 983 42.01 10.62 -1.67
CA LEU A 983 41.40 11.26 -2.84
C LEU A 983 41.41 12.79 -2.74
N LEU A 984 41.18 13.35 -1.55
CA LEU A 984 41.32 14.80 -1.32
C LEU A 984 42.75 15.26 -1.60
N GLU A 985 43.76 14.53 -1.11
CA GLU A 985 45.17 14.85 -1.37
C GLU A 985 45.51 14.77 -2.86
N LYS A 986 45.01 13.74 -3.57
CA LYS A 986 45.16 13.63 -5.04
C LYS A 986 44.51 14.79 -5.79
N ALA A 987 43.41 15.34 -5.27
CA ALA A 987 42.72 16.49 -5.82
C ALA A 987 43.41 17.84 -5.48
N GLY A 988 44.50 17.82 -4.69
CA GLY A 988 45.16 19.03 -4.21
C GLY A 988 44.40 19.77 -3.11
N LEU A 989 43.47 19.09 -2.43
CA LEU A 989 42.66 19.64 -1.34
C LEU A 989 43.26 19.22 0.04
N PRO A 990 42.94 19.96 1.12
CA PRO A 990 43.37 19.59 2.46
C PRO A 990 42.83 18.22 2.87
N ARG A 991 43.69 17.38 3.48
CA ARG A 991 43.32 16.05 3.98
C ARG A 991 42.14 16.07 4.96
N GLU A 992 42.03 17.13 5.77
CA GLU A 992 40.93 17.32 6.73
C GLU A 992 39.62 17.77 6.07
N GLY A 993 39.65 18.22 4.81
CA GLY A 993 38.47 18.76 4.12
C GLY A 993 38.00 20.12 4.64
N LYS A 994 38.83 20.81 5.42
CA LYS A 994 38.54 22.14 5.97
C LYS A 994 39.42 23.20 5.35
N VAL A 995 38.82 24.35 5.04
CA VAL A 995 39.50 25.52 4.47
C VAL A 995 39.15 26.79 5.23
N THR A 996 40.00 27.79 5.11
CA THR A 996 39.70 29.14 5.61
C THR A 996 38.70 29.77 4.64
N LEU A 997 37.53 30.16 5.15
CA LEU A 997 36.56 30.96 4.43
C LEU A 997 36.75 32.44 4.78
N PHE A 998 36.29 33.31 3.90
CA PHE A 998 36.28 34.75 4.09
C PHE A 998 34.84 35.26 4.12
N ASP A 999 34.58 36.21 5.00
CA ASP A 999 33.29 36.89 5.08
C ASP A 999 33.11 37.79 3.84
N GLY A 1000 32.03 37.59 3.07
CA GLY A 1000 31.73 38.37 1.88
C GLY A 1000 31.56 39.88 2.15
N ARG A 1001 31.06 40.22 3.35
CA ARG A 1001 30.78 41.63 3.72
C ARG A 1001 32.02 42.40 4.12
N THR A 1002 32.88 41.78 4.94
CA THR A 1002 34.06 42.43 5.53
C THR A 1002 35.36 42.10 4.80
N GLY A 1003 35.39 40.98 4.06
CA GLY A 1003 36.61 40.42 3.47
C GLY A 1003 37.55 39.79 4.48
N ALA A 1004 37.19 39.73 5.76
CA ALA A 1004 38.03 39.15 6.81
C ALA A 1004 37.94 37.61 6.80
N PRO A 1005 39.06 36.89 7.06
CA PRO A 1005 39.01 35.44 7.22
C PRO A 1005 38.29 35.05 8.52
N PHE A 1006 37.55 33.95 8.49
CA PHE A 1006 37.00 33.35 9.72
C PHE A 1006 38.11 32.77 10.59
N GLY A 1007 37.92 32.83 11.91
CA GLY A 1007 38.93 32.40 12.89
C GLY A 1007 39.25 30.90 12.81
N ASP A 1008 38.23 30.07 12.60
CA ASP A 1008 38.37 28.62 12.45
C ASP A 1008 38.14 28.18 11.01
N LYS A 1009 38.82 27.10 10.61
CA LYS A 1009 38.60 26.47 9.30
C LYS A 1009 37.24 25.77 9.25
N VAL A 1010 36.55 25.94 8.14
CA VAL A 1010 35.19 25.45 7.91
C VAL A 1010 35.23 24.26 6.95
N THR A 1011 34.37 23.27 7.18
CA THR A 1011 34.16 22.17 6.24
C THR A 1011 33.35 22.67 5.05
N VAL A 1012 33.93 22.52 3.86
CA VAL A 1012 33.33 22.94 2.58
C VAL A 1012 33.40 21.78 1.59
N GLY A 1013 32.46 21.71 0.67
CA GLY A 1013 32.53 20.77 -0.45
C GLY A 1013 31.23 20.70 -1.25
N GLN A 1014 31.05 19.65 -2.05
CA GLN A 1014 29.89 19.50 -2.93
C GLN A 1014 28.88 18.50 -2.36
N MET A 1015 27.66 18.95 -2.04
CA MET A 1015 26.57 18.07 -1.61
C MET A 1015 25.51 17.94 -2.70
N TYR A 1016 24.90 16.76 -2.82
CA TYR A 1016 23.74 16.59 -3.68
C TYR A 1016 22.44 16.97 -2.95
N MET A 1017 21.82 18.07 -3.36
CA MET A 1017 20.61 18.62 -2.74
C MET A 1017 19.38 18.49 -3.64
N LEU A 1018 18.23 18.28 -3.02
CA LEU A 1018 16.93 18.10 -3.65
C LEU A 1018 15.97 19.23 -3.24
N LYS A 1019 15.16 19.68 -4.20
CA LYS A 1019 13.97 20.50 -3.92
C LYS A 1019 12.78 19.58 -3.69
N LEU A 1020 12.10 19.70 -2.55
CA LEU A 1020 10.95 18.86 -2.24
C LEU A 1020 9.64 19.47 -2.78
N ASN A 1021 8.61 18.65 -2.96
CA ASN A 1021 7.27 19.07 -3.39
C ASN A 1021 6.52 19.95 -2.36
N HIS A 1022 7.16 20.29 -1.25
CA HIS A 1022 6.62 21.15 -0.21
C HIS A 1022 6.98 22.61 -0.47
N MET A 1023 6.30 23.20 -1.44
CA MET A 1023 6.49 24.60 -1.83
C MET A 1023 5.66 25.57 -0.98
N VAL A 1024 6.21 26.74 -0.70
CA VAL A 1024 5.55 27.77 0.13
C VAL A 1024 4.26 28.30 -0.52
N ASP A 1025 4.27 28.52 -1.83
CA ASP A 1025 3.14 29.06 -2.60
C ASP A 1025 1.87 28.17 -2.48
N ASP A 1026 2.06 26.85 -2.33
CA ASP A 1026 0.95 25.91 -2.18
C ASP A 1026 0.44 25.86 -0.73
N LYS A 1027 1.29 26.16 0.27
CA LYS A 1027 0.95 26.14 1.70
C LYS A 1027 0.39 27.46 2.22
N LEU A 1028 0.76 28.59 1.63
CA LEU A 1028 0.25 29.89 2.02
C LEU A 1028 -1.27 29.94 1.82
N HIS A 1029 -2.01 30.26 2.88
CA HIS A 1029 -3.46 30.42 2.85
C HIS A 1029 -3.87 31.49 3.86
N ALA A 1030 -4.73 32.40 3.43
CA ALA A 1030 -5.28 33.46 4.26
C ALA A 1030 -6.75 33.66 3.90
N ARG A 1031 -7.56 33.96 4.92
CA ARG A 1031 -8.99 34.22 4.78
C ARG A 1031 -9.36 35.39 5.69
N SER A 1032 -10.06 36.36 5.12
CA SER A 1032 -10.82 37.36 5.88
C SER A 1032 -12.27 36.89 6.04
N THR A 1033 -13.04 36.95 4.95
CA THR A 1033 -14.39 36.41 4.82
C THR A 1033 -14.44 35.38 3.69
N GLY A 1034 -15.44 34.51 3.69
CA GLY A 1034 -15.52 33.44 2.70
C GLY A 1034 -16.83 32.67 2.79
N PRO A 1035 -16.96 31.57 2.04
CA PRO A 1035 -18.15 30.74 2.11
C PRO A 1035 -18.28 30.04 3.48
N TYR A 1036 -19.53 29.75 3.82
CA TYR A 1036 -19.95 29.10 5.06
C TYR A 1036 -20.72 27.82 4.76
N SER A 1037 -20.66 26.87 5.68
CA SER A 1037 -21.44 25.64 5.67
C SER A 1037 -22.93 25.97 5.72
N LEU A 1038 -23.74 25.28 4.93
CA LEU A 1038 -25.19 25.48 4.93
C LEU A 1038 -25.83 25.04 6.27
N ILE A 1039 -25.32 23.95 6.85
CA ILE A 1039 -25.89 23.33 8.05
C ILE A 1039 -25.38 24.04 9.30
N THR A 1040 -24.06 24.07 9.50
CA THR A 1040 -23.46 24.57 10.74
C THR A 1040 -23.18 26.07 10.71
N GLN A 1041 -23.33 26.74 9.56
CA GLN A 1041 -23.00 28.16 9.36
C GLN A 1041 -21.55 28.55 9.68
N GLN A 1042 -20.69 27.57 9.92
CA GLN A 1042 -19.26 27.76 10.14
C GLN A 1042 -18.52 28.02 8.83
N PRO A 1043 -17.36 28.71 8.87
CA PRO A 1043 -16.43 28.76 7.75
C PRO A 1043 -16.20 27.37 7.14
N LEU A 1044 -16.27 27.25 5.81
CA LEU A 1044 -15.89 26.00 5.16
C LEU A 1044 -14.44 25.62 5.49
N GLY A 1045 -14.10 24.34 5.39
CA GLY A 1045 -12.75 23.85 5.61
C GLY A 1045 -11.91 23.82 4.34
N GLY A 1046 -10.64 24.17 4.44
CA GLY A 1046 -9.64 23.92 3.38
C GLY A 1046 -9.47 25.03 2.34
N LYS A 1047 -8.26 25.12 1.78
CA LYS A 1047 -7.83 26.19 0.85
C LYS A 1047 -8.64 26.24 -0.44
N SER A 1048 -9.03 25.09 -1.00
CA SER A 1048 -9.80 25.01 -2.26
C SER A 1048 -11.16 25.67 -2.17
N GLN A 1049 -11.77 25.69 -0.98
CA GLN A 1049 -13.06 26.33 -0.70
C GLN A 1049 -12.90 27.71 -0.06
N PHE A 1050 -11.68 28.27 -0.03
CA PHE A 1050 -11.39 29.49 0.70
C PHE A 1050 -11.81 29.41 2.18
N GLY A 1051 -11.50 28.27 2.79
CA GLY A 1051 -11.93 27.89 4.13
C GLY A 1051 -11.19 28.58 5.28
N GLY A 1052 -11.76 28.51 6.48
CA GLY A 1052 -11.14 29.02 7.71
C GLY A 1052 -10.13 28.04 8.31
N GLN A 1053 -9.33 28.54 9.25
CA GLN A 1053 -8.53 27.67 10.13
C GLN A 1053 -9.42 27.10 11.24
N ARG A 1054 -9.13 25.88 11.67
CA ARG A 1054 -9.85 25.25 12.78
C ARG A 1054 -9.23 25.72 14.09
N VAL A 1055 -10.03 26.34 14.96
CA VAL A 1055 -9.71 26.55 16.36
C VAL A 1055 -10.31 25.37 17.12
N GLY A 1056 -9.45 24.48 17.62
CA GLY A 1056 -9.84 23.28 18.34
C GLY A 1056 -9.88 23.48 19.84
N GLU A 1057 -10.12 22.38 20.55
CA GLU A 1057 -10.21 22.35 22.01
C GLU A 1057 -8.90 22.80 22.68
N MET A 1058 -7.75 22.38 22.16
CA MET A 1058 -6.44 22.76 22.72
C MET A 1058 -6.15 24.26 22.57
N GLU A 1059 -6.53 24.86 21.43
CA GLU A 1059 -6.39 26.32 21.25
C GLU A 1059 -7.34 27.10 22.14
N VAL A 1060 -8.53 26.57 22.42
CA VAL A 1060 -9.47 27.15 23.38
C VAL A 1060 -8.87 27.15 24.78
N TRP A 1061 -8.34 26.01 25.26
CA TRP A 1061 -7.68 25.93 26.57
C TRP A 1061 -6.50 26.89 26.71
N ALA A 1062 -5.75 27.10 25.62
CA ALA A 1062 -4.67 28.08 25.61
C ALA A 1062 -5.21 29.50 25.88
N LEU A 1063 -6.28 29.91 25.19
CA LEU A 1063 -6.91 31.23 25.40
C LEU A 1063 -7.54 31.37 26.79
N GLU A 1064 -8.17 30.32 27.31
CA GLU A 1064 -8.72 30.28 28.66
C GLU A 1064 -7.63 30.48 29.72
N THR A 1065 -6.48 29.84 29.55
CA THR A 1065 -5.33 29.95 30.47
C THR A 1065 -4.80 31.39 30.54
N TYR A 1066 -4.79 32.10 29.42
CA TYR A 1066 -4.42 33.53 29.39
C TYR A 1066 -5.51 34.46 29.97
N GLY A 1067 -6.71 33.95 30.24
CA GLY A 1067 -7.86 34.78 30.61
C GLY A 1067 -8.37 35.64 29.46
N ALA A 1068 -8.08 35.28 28.21
CA ALA A 1068 -8.42 36.05 27.01
C ALA A 1068 -9.89 35.82 26.59
N ALA A 1069 -10.83 36.09 27.51
CA ALA A 1069 -12.25 35.77 27.37
C ALA A 1069 -12.90 36.42 26.13
N TYR A 1070 -12.57 37.68 25.83
CA TYR A 1070 -13.11 38.37 24.64
C TYR A 1070 -12.58 37.80 23.33
N CYS A 1071 -11.29 37.44 23.27
CA CYS A 1071 -10.72 36.78 22.09
C CYS A 1071 -11.37 35.42 21.86
N LEU A 1072 -11.55 34.64 22.93
CA LEU A 1072 -12.23 33.36 22.86
C LEU A 1072 -13.69 33.52 22.41
N GLN A 1073 -14.42 34.46 23.01
CA GLN A 1073 -15.80 34.76 22.64
C GLN A 1073 -15.90 35.17 21.17
N GLU A 1074 -15.00 36.01 20.67
CA GLU A 1074 -14.97 36.42 19.27
C GLU A 1074 -14.73 35.21 18.34
N MET A 1075 -13.76 34.35 18.67
CA MET A 1075 -13.41 33.16 17.88
C MET A 1075 -14.56 32.15 17.79
N LEU A 1076 -15.30 31.96 18.89
CA LEU A 1076 -16.41 31.00 18.97
C LEU A 1076 -17.75 31.56 18.45
N THR A 1077 -17.88 32.87 18.23
CA THR A 1077 -19.14 33.50 17.80
C THR A 1077 -18.99 34.21 16.45
N VAL A 1078 -18.63 35.48 16.46
CA VAL A 1078 -18.65 36.39 15.28
C VAL A 1078 -17.64 36.02 14.20
N LYS A 1079 -16.55 35.30 14.53
CA LYS A 1079 -15.60 34.77 13.53
C LYS A 1079 -16.00 33.38 12.99
N SER A 1080 -17.01 32.75 13.60
CA SER A 1080 -17.47 31.40 13.30
C SER A 1080 -18.89 31.45 12.72
N ASP A 1081 -19.89 31.15 13.55
CA ASP A 1081 -21.24 30.74 13.16
C ASP A 1081 -22.34 31.66 13.72
N ASP A 1082 -21.98 32.77 14.36
CA ASP A 1082 -22.93 33.85 14.61
C ASP A 1082 -23.21 34.64 13.31
N ILE A 1083 -24.35 34.35 12.68
CA ILE A 1083 -24.75 34.92 11.38
C ILE A 1083 -24.96 36.44 11.47
N ASP A 1084 -25.62 36.88 12.53
CA ASP A 1084 -26.03 38.27 12.67
C ASP A 1084 -24.86 39.11 13.23
N GLY A 1085 -24.10 38.55 14.18
CA GLY A 1085 -22.92 39.19 14.76
C GLY A 1085 -21.77 39.36 13.76
N ARG A 1086 -21.54 38.38 12.86
CA ARG A 1086 -20.47 38.50 11.85
C ARG A 1086 -20.73 39.59 10.81
N ALA A 1087 -22.00 39.84 10.46
CA ALA A 1087 -22.36 40.91 9.54
C ALA A 1087 -22.15 42.28 10.20
N LYS A 1088 -22.66 42.43 11.43
CA LYS A 1088 -22.52 43.67 12.22
C LYS A 1088 -21.07 44.03 12.51
N ILE A 1089 -20.25 43.05 12.89
CA ILE A 1089 -18.83 43.32 13.17
C ILE A 1089 -18.09 43.71 11.90
N TYR A 1090 -18.42 43.13 10.75
CA TYR A 1090 -17.82 43.50 9.47
C TYR A 1090 -18.19 44.93 9.06
N GLU A 1091 -19.46 45.31 9.18
CA GLU A 1091 -19.91 46.69 8.99
C GLU A 1091 -19.20 47.66 9.94
N SER A 1092 -19.14 47.31 11.22
CA SER A 1092 -18.48 48.14 12.24
C SER A 1092 -16.99 48.35 11.92
N ILE A 1093 -16.29 47.29 11.49
CA ILE A 1093 -14.88 47.38 11.08
C ILE A 1093 -14.70 48.32 9.88
N ILE A 1094 -15.62 48.29 8.91
CA ILE A 1094 -15.60 49.20 7.74
C ILE A 1094 -15.82 50.66 8.20
N ASP A 1095 -16.75 50.87 9.13
CA ASP A 1095 -17.05 52.18 9.71
C ASP A 1095 -15.94 52.70 10.64
N GLY A 1096 -14.91 51.88 10.94
CA GLY A 1096 -13.80 52.23 11.82
C GLY A 1096 -14.10 52.10 13.31
N HIS A 1097 -15.17 51.39 13.68
CA HIS A 1097 -15.57 51.11 15.05
C HIS A 1097 -15.47 49.61 15.37
N CYS A 1098 -14.75 49.22 16.42
CA CYS A 1098 -14.68 47.81 16.83
C CYS A 1098 -15.62 47.55 18.02
N SER A 1099 -16.89 47.26 17.76
CA SER A 1099 -17.85 46.85 18.80
C SER A 1099 -18.21 45.37 18.67
N LEU A 1100 -17.99 44.60 19.74
CA LEU A 1100 -18.33 43.18 19.79
C LEU A 1100 -19.75 43.03 20.37
N GLN A 1101 -20.68 42.55 19.54
CA GLN A 1101 -22.05 42.22 19.94
C GLN A 1101 -22.35 40.76 19.57
N PRO A 1102 -21.93 39.80 20.41
CA PRO A 1102 -22.12 38.38 20.11
C PRO A 1102 -23.56 37.95 20.40
N ASP A 1103 -24.15 37.18 19.50
CA ASP A 1103 -25.39 36.43 19.70
C ASP A 1103 -25.08 34.93 19.91
N ILE A 1104 -26.12 34.11 20.05
CA ILE A 1104 -26.01 32.66 20.23
C ILE A 1104 -25.44 32.02 18.94
N PRO A 1105 -24.39 31.20 19.04
CA PRO A 1105 -23.85 30.43 17.91
C PRO A 1105 -24.90 29.52 17.27
N GLU A 1106 -24.89 29.43 15.93
CA GLU A 1106 -25.84 28.57 15.23
C GLU A 1106 -25.63 27.08 15.54
N SER A 1107 -24.40 26.64 15.83
CA SER A 1107 -24.13 25.25 16.24
C SER A 1107 -24.89 24.86 17.51
N PHE A 1108 -25.07 25.81 18.44
CA PHE A 1108 -25.86 25.59 19.64
C PHE A 1108 -27.35 25.45 19.30
N ASN A 1109 -27.86 26.29 18.39
CA ASN A 1109 -29.24 26.18 17.91
C ASN A 1109 -29.49 24.81 17.23
N VAL A 1110 -28.55 24.33 16.41
CA VAL A 1110 -28.64 23.01 15.76
C VAL A 1110 -28.74 21.90 16.81
N ILE A 1111 -27.89 21.89 17.83
CA ILE A 1111 -27.94 20.89 18.91
C ILE A 1111 -29.30 20.90 19.63
N VAL A 1112 -29.85 22.09 19.92
CA VAL A 1112 -31.18 22.20 20.55
C VAL A 1112 -32.26 21.58 19.66
N GLN A 1113 -32.20 21.78 18.34
CA GLN A 1113 -33.16 21.18 17.41
C GLN A 1113 -32.97 19.68 17.25
N GLU A 1114 -31.74 19.17 17.23
CA GLU A 1114 -31.44 17.74 17.20
C GLU A 1114 -31.97 17.03 18.45
N LEU A 1115 -31.77 17.62 19.63
CA LEU A 1115 -32.33 17.11 20.89
C LEU A 1115 -33.87 17.12 20.90
N ARG A 1116 -34.50 18.18 20.39
CA ARG A 1116 -35.96 18.22 20.21
C ARG A 1116 -36.44 17.18 19.20
N GLY A 1117 -35.67 16.89 18.16
CA GLY A 1117 -35.91 15.80 17.21
C GLY A 1117 -35.91 14.41 17.88
N LEU A 1118 -35.12 14.24 18.94
CA LEU A 1118 -35.13 13.07 19.82
C LEU A 1118 -36.26 13.11 20.89
N ALA A 1119 -37.18 14.07 20.79
CA ALA A 1119 -38.24 14.35 21.76
C ALA A 1119 -37.74 14.77 23.16
N VAL A 1120 -36.54 15.35 23.26
CA VAL A 1120 -36.01 15.96 24.48
C VAL A 1120 -36.29 17.46 24.45
N ASP A 1121 -37.17 17.96 25.33
CA ASP A 1121 -37.50 19.40 25.39
C ASP A 1121 -36.46 20.18 26.20
N LEU A 1122 -35.64 20.96 25.50
CA LEU A 1122 -34.66 21.87 26.10
C LEU A 1122 -35.22 23.30 26.13
N GLN A 1123 -35.20 23.91 27.31
CA GLN A 1123 -35.70 25.27 27.58
C GLN A 1123 -34.63 26.12 28.27
N ILE A 1124 -34.44 27.37 27.81
CA ILE A 1124 -33.54 28.34 28.44
C ILE A 1124 -34.37 29.25 29.35
N HIS A 1125 -33.91 29.41 30.59
CA HIS A 1125 -34.57 30.24 31.61
C HIS A 1125 -33.60 31.31 32.10
N THR A 1126 -34.08 32.55 32.26
CA THR A 1126 -33.35 33.59 33.00
C THR A 1126 -34.24 34.06 34.13
N ASN A 1127 -33.78 33.96 35.38
CA ASN A 1127 -34.53 34.38 36.58
C ASN A 1127 -36.04 34.04 36.57
N LYS A 1128 -36.38 32.78 36.23
CA LYS A 1128 -37.75 32.19 36.16
C LYS A 1128 -38.61 32.57 34.95
N GLU A 1129 -38.10 33.36 34.01
CA GLU A 1129 -38.78 33.61 32.73
C GLU A 1129 -38.17 32.73 31.63
N ARG A 1130 -39.04 32.04 30.89
CA ARG A 1130 -38.65 31.26 29.72
C ARG A 1130 -38.27 32.22 28.60
N ILE A 1131 -37.03 32.14 28.13
CA ILE A 1131 -36.65 32.81 26.89
C ILE A 1131 -37.17 31.95 25.72
N PRO A 1132 -38.08 32.47 24.88
CA PRO A 1132 -38.44 31.78 23.66
C PRO A 1132 -37.22 31.73 22.74
N PHE A 1133 -36.86 30.54 22.28
CA PHE A 1133 -35.93 30.43 21.15
C PHE A 1133 -36.52 31.23 20.00
N LYS A 1134 -35.72 32.06 19.32
CA LYS A 1134 -36.14 32.67 18.06
C LYS A 1134 -36.44 31.52 17.10
N GLU A 1135 -37.71 31.18 16.93
CA GLU A 1135 -38.16 30.37 15.81
C GLU A 1135 -37.95 31.22 14.54
N LYS A 1136 -36.72 31.23 14.02
CA LYS A 1136 -36.51 31.68 12.64
C LYS A 1136 -37.32 30.69 11.80
N GLN A 1137 -38.43 31.16 11.21
CA GLN A 1137 -39.20 30.39 10.25
C GLN A 1137 -38.23 29.86 9.21
N VAL A 1138 -37.91 28.57 9.28
CA VAL A 1138 -37.27 27.89 8.17
C VAL A 1138 -38.23 28.08 7.00
N ASN A 1139 -37.78 28.84 6.01
CA ASN A 1139 -38.56 29.12 4.82
C ASN A 1139 -39.04 27.76 4.27
N LYS A 1140 -40.35 27.50 4.34
CA LYS A 1140 -40.98 26.22 3.93
C LYS A 1140 -40.72 25.86 2.45
N ASN A 1141 -40.13 26.76 1.68
CA ASN A 1141 -39.76 26.56 0.28
C ASN A 1141 -38.42 25.82 0.07
N VAL A 1142 -37.74 25.36 1.12
CA VAL A 1142 -36.44 24.64 1.01
C VAL A 1142 -36.58 23.12 1.23
N LEU A 1143 -37.78 22.62 1.54
CA LEU A 1143 -38.08 21.20 1.74
C LEU A 1143 -39.07 20.63 0.69
N ILE A 1144 -38.97 21.07 -0.57
CA ILE A 1144 -39.58 20.38 -1.72
C ILE A 1144 -38.52 20.15 -2.80
#